data_AF-A0A6B1DTW7-F1
#
_entry.id   AF-A0A6B1DTW7-F1
#
_cell.length_a   1.000
_cell.length_b   1.000
_cell.length_c   1.000
_cell.angle_alpha   90.00
_cell.angle_beta   90.00
_cell.angle_gamma   90.00
#
_symmetry.space_group_name_H-M   'P 1'
#
loop_
_entity.id
_entity.type
_entity.pdbx_description
1 polymer ?
#
loop_
_entity_poly.entity_id
_entity_poly.type
_entity_poly.pdbx_seq_one_letter_code
_entity_poly.pdbx_strand_id
1 'polypeptide(L)'
;MWSPALNMACLRVLCVLGMVPGVWGLLLFSPAWAQAPEPPDPVSWAVHQDEYDNLEVHAGGGYHLRRAGTQVTATFSSVGSAVQYATRQQPQALFTVPVGYRPAESEIREVEGWPVEAGQRRFEVQIPVRFRVQVASNGEVRYLDGPELDEVGHLAYTLTLGWRTNGTTGRYRDQEAHHDGNFALQRTGQAVTLHLGTVRSPVQHFARQAPADLFTVPDGYRPTETVFLEVTALRPVDVDGELLDQPPVTEVFRVQVTPEGAVRYVDDAGVDEVGYLAYTAMGQWETGDAPLWTAVPSPPDGADLCTRNPAVQDALLEALGGGRDCASVTWAELAALPSLHLEVGSGHPVLMKRDLAGLSMLTQLTLSAPEFQRFWWGRDLLADLPRLRTLEIDLYSPKLPAALLQAVPHLGPVLDHWQQEQARMGPDWWMRADWSQHQAIQAEWSRWDSALLTPVPHLEQLTFGGLYLTAANSDFLNPTPRLRRLILDGAMRSVPPKLLAPVPQLEHLTLRSPFLKGTSSLPSTLLTPVPQLRSLHLHVGGYFERNYFFEVTLPKGLLAPVPNLESLTLVGHFGVWPDLLAYTPRLRYLGGVTLRLLLLGDLENLHHLERVAYNFPWPSRSATVWQDIAVKAEEMPYLQSFNALGTPPIVLVPLSFLQQLVTSHPGKDHELLQPGEGRYLEEWLVDKGQLTELQFFDPNDYLQPFSSHSLQTTPRLKYLTLKGPKALPPAFLSAVPHLQGLEFQNGYRAREPWALPGDLLTYTPELRHLDLSYPFRLEDLPPDWLSPVPRLQALHLYPLRFGSLPAGLLAPVPGLQEFSLAVQRPVESNGNTPGPRLELPVDFLGHTPGLESLQLGDPHPWWRPFEDYYGDYNIAALRYSYPIYDQRPRILDNRLGTLRGPYPAELPSQRWVHLSSLPSTWLAPVPALRTLKLGLAGRALPETLFVPVYGLRHQEFGVGHKELPTRRRPPGARVQNLVLNLHQVSLPAGLLTDLPSLRQLTLQSDSLERPSRDFLAQAPQLRTLLLITPFQEVMWEDLLVRSPYLREVWLGSDIEFRPRPQ
;
A
#
# COMPACT_ATOMS: atom_id res chain seq x y z
N MET A 1 34.09 -52.10 28.02
CA MET A 1 34.64 -53.43 28.39
C MET A 1 34.58 -54.30 27.14
N TRP A 2 35.62 -54.88 26.53
CA TRP A 2 37.06 -55.04 26.81
C TRP A 2 37.83 -55.03 25.46
N SER A 3 38.99 -54.37 25.45
CA SER A 3 40.15 -54.50 24.52
C SER A 3 40.98 -55.77 24.91
N PRO A 4 42.18 -56.16 24.39
CA PRO A 4 43.25 -55.45 23.64
C PRO A 4 43.85 -56.24 22.44
N ALA A 5 44.56 -55.70 21.43
CA ALA A 5 45.73 -54.79 21.28
C ALA A 5 47.04 -55.53 20.97
N LEU A 6 47.82 -55.01 19.99
CA LEU A 6 49.30 -54.89 19.95
C LEU A 6 49.76 -54.40 18.55
N ASN A 7 50.98 -53.89 18.35
CA ASN A 7 51.48 -52.51 18.55
C ASN A 7 52.74 -52.35 17.64
N MET A 8 53.18 -51.10 17.39
CA MET A 8 54.51 -50.64 16.91
C MET A 8 54.93 -50.86 15.43
N ALA A 9 55.82 -50.08 14.78
CA ALA A 9 56.33 -48.70 14.84
C ALA A 9 57.45 -48.55 13.76
N CYS A 10 57.66 -47.31 13.26
CA CYS A 10 58.93 -46.69 12.80
C CYS A 10 59.61 -46.97 11.41
N LEU A 11 59.60 -45.89 10.60
CA LEU A 11 60.71 -45.11 9.96
C LEU A 11 61.61 -45.62 8.79
N ARG A 12 61.66 -44.76 7.74
CA ARG A 12 62.82 -44.31 6.89
C ARG A 12 63.43 -45.33 5.90
N VAL A 13 64.01 -45.05 4.71
CA VAL A 13 64.40 -43.84 3.94
C VAL A 13 64.94 -44.28 2.54
N LEU A 14 64.65 -43.49 1.50
CA LEU A 14 65.38 -43.15 0.23
C LEU A 14 65.99 -44.19 -0.76
N CYS A 15 66.03 -43.68 -2.02
CA CYS A 15 66.93 -43.96 -3.17
C CYS A 15 66.44 -44.95 -4.25
N VAL A 16 66.59 -44.77 -5.58
CA VAL A 16 67.07 -43.69 -6.49
C VAL A 16 66.99 -44.24 -7.96
N LEU A 17 66.89 -43.35 -8.99
CA LEU A 17 67.09 -43.54 -10.47
C LEU A 17 66.02 -44.32 -11.29
N GLY A 18 65.67 -43.94 -12.53
CA GLY A 18 66.14 -42.87 -13.42
C GLY A 18 65.47 -42.88 -14.82
N MET A 19 65.34 -41.67 -15.39
CA MET A 19 65.44 -41.24 -16.81
C MET A 19 64.78 -42.04 -17.97
N VAL A 20 63.93 -41.35 -18.76
CA VAL A 20 64.09 -41.17 -20.24
C VAL A 20 63.52 -39.80 -20.68
N PRO A 21 64.17 -39.03 -21.58
CA PRO A 21 63.88 -37.61 -21.85
C PRO A 21 63.17 -37.34 -23.20
N GLY A 22 62.63 -36.12 -23.33
CA GLY A 22 62.56 -35.40 -24.62
C GLY A 22 61.16 -34.99 -25.06
N VAL A 23 60.87 -33.69 -25.01
CA VAL A 23 60.58 -32.82 -26.17
C VAL A 23 60.29 -31.42 -25.62
N TRP A 24 61.14 -30.48 -26.04
CA TRP A 24 61.04 -29.04 -25.80
C TRP A 24 60.02 -28.41 -26.76
N GLY A 25 59.23 -27.45 -26.27
CA GLY A 25 58.34 -26.66 -27.12
C GLY A 25 57.53 -25.60 -26.37
N LEU A 26 58.17 -24.46 -26.08
CA LEU A 26 57.64 -23.09 -25.97
C LEU A 26 56.14 -22.90 -25.67
N LEU A 27 55.83 -22.37 -24.47
CA LEU A 27 54.92 -21.22 -24.26
C LEU A 27 55.21 -20.63 -22.87
N LEU A 28 55.62 -19.35 -22.85
CA LEU A 28 55.90 -18.56 -21.65
C LEU A 28 54.59 -18.22 -20.93
N PHE A 29 54.42 -18.69 -19.69
CA PHE A 29 53.39 -18.22 -18.76
C PHE A 29 54.04 -17.24 -17.76
N SER A 30 53.47 -16.03 -17.65
CA SER A 30 53.67 -15.13 -16.52
C SER A 30 52.94 -15.65 -15.28
N PRO A 31 53.51 -15.54 -14.06
CA PRO A 31 52.82 -15.89 -12.83
C PRO A 31 52.10 -14.65 -12.27
N ALA A 32 50.77 -14.65 -12.31
CA ALA A 32 49.97 -13.77 -11.46
C ALA A 32 49.51 -14.59 -10.24
N TRP A 33 50.24 -14.45 -9.14
CA TRP A 33 49.76 -14.85 -7.82
C TRP A 33 48.65 -13.90 -7.39
N ALA A 34 47.50 -14.45 -7.01
CA ALA A 34 46.43 -13.72 -6.36
C ALA A 34 46.90 -13.24 -4.98
N GLN A 35 46.96 -11.93 -4.79
CA GLN A 35 47.03 -11.31 -3.47
C GLN A 35 45.72 -11.63 -2.74
N ALA A 36 45.84 -12.17 -1.53
CA ALA A 36 44.72 -12.21 -0.58
C ALA A 36 44.27 -10.77 -0.31
N PRO A 37 42.95 -10.51 -0.13
CA PRO A 37 42.47 -9.19 0.26
C PRO A 37 43.13 -8.75 1.57
N GLU A 38 43.69 -7.54 1.59
CA GLU A 38 44.20 -6.92 2.80
C GLU A 38 43.10 -6.90 3.88
N PRO A 39 43.44 -7.17 5.15
CA PRO A 39 42.48 -7.03 6.24
C PRO A 39 42.00 -5.56 6.29
N PRO A 40 40.71 -5.31 6.60
CA PRO A 40 40.22 -3.96 6.78
C PRO A 40 41.07 -3.24 7.84
N ASP A 41 41.34 -1.95 7.59
CA ASP A 41 42.10 -1.09 8.51
C ASP A 41 41.59 -1.24 9.96
N PRO A 42 42.50 -1.28 10.95
CA PRO A 42 42.10 -1.43 12.34
C PRO A 42 41.26 -0.21 12.75
N VAL A 43 39.97 -0.44 13.03
CA VAL A 43 39.12 0.55 13.70
C VAL A 43 39.83 0.98 14.98
N SER A 44 40.17 2.26 15.09
CA SER A 44 40.84 2.80 16.27
C SER A 44 39.87 2.78 17.46
N TRP A 45 40.21 2.03 18.52
CA TRP A 45 39.42 1.95 19.74
C TRP A 45 39.97 2.90 20.79
N ALA A 46 39.10 3.71 21.41
CA ALA A 46 39.43 4.39 22.66
C ALA A 46 39.21 3.41 23.83
N VAL A 47 40.26 3.12 24.59
CA VAL A 47 40.24 2.19 25.72
C VAL A 47 40.44 2.95 27.02
N HIS A 48 39.60 2.68 28.02
CA HIS A 48 39.72 3.24 29.36
C HIS A 48 39.58 2.12 30.40
N GLN A 49 40.49 2.08 31.38
CA GLN A 49 40.56 1.04 32.40
C GLN A 49 40.89 1.67 33.74
N ASP A 50 40.18 1.26 34.78
CA ASP A 50 40.43 1.71 36.15
C ASP A 50 39.92 0.68 37.18
N GLU A 51 40.24 0.93 38.45
CA GLU A 51 39.75 0.16 39.61
C GLU A 51 38.45 0.78 40.17
N TYR A 52 37.71 0.03 41.00
CA TYR A 52 36.51 0.58 41.67
C TYR A 52 36.90 1.60 42.74
N ASP A 53 36.05 2.59 42.99
CA ASP A 53 36.35 3.66 43.96
C ASP A 53 36.34 3.15 45.43
N ASN A 54 35.73 1.98 45.69
CA ASN A 54 35.63 1.38 47.03
C ASN A 54 36.14 -0.06 47.10
N LEU A 55 37.45 -0.24 46.90
CA LEU A 55 38.12 -1.54 46.91
C LEU A 55 38.01 -2.30 48.24
N GLU A 56 37.83 -1.60 49.37
CA GLU A 56 37.66 -2.23 50.69
C GLU A 56 36.39 -3.11 50.75
N VAL A 57 35.34 -2.72 50.00
CA VAL A 57 34.05 -3.43 49.93
C VAL A 57 33.95 -4.32 48.68
N HIS A 58 34.76 -4.04 47.66
CA HIS A 58 34.76 -4.73 46.38
C HIS A 58 36.13 -5.27 46.02
N ALA A 59 36.59 -6.29 46.74
CA ALA A 59 37.94 -6.81 46.60
C ALA A 59 38.25 -7.23 45.14
N GLY A 60 39.33 -6.68 44.59
CA GLY A 60 39.75 -6.85 43.19
C GLY A 60 38.69 -6.43 42.16
N GLY A 61 37.87 -5.43 42.50
CA GLY A 61 36.91 -4.80 41.61
C GLY A 61 37.61 -3.90 40.58
N GLY A 62 37.30 -4.10 39.29
CA GLY A 62 37.83 -3.27 38.22
C GLY A 62 36.93 -3.26 36.99
N TYR A 63 37.15 -2.27 36.12
CA TYR A 63 36.38 -2.13 34.89
C TYR A 63 37.26 -1.79 33.67
N HIS A 64 36.78 -2.19 32.50
CA HIS A 64 37.44 -1.96 31.22
C HIS A 64 36.41 -1.55 30.17
N LEU A 65 36.51 -0.31 29.66
CA LEU A 65 35.62 0.28 28.68
C LEU A 65 36.30 0.38 27.32
N ARG A 66 35.61 -0.06 26.27
CA ARG A 66 36.02 0.10 24.87
C ARG A 66 34.93 0.84 24.12
N ARG A 67 35.30 1.82 23.30
CA ARG A 67 34.35 2.55 22.47
C ARG A 67 34.73 2.49 20.99
N ALA A 68 33.76 2.18 20.14
CA ALA A 68 33.80 2.39 18.69
C ALA A 68 32.56 3.17 18.25
N GLY A 69 32.76 4.39 17.76
CA GLY A 69 31.65 5.28 17.41
C GLY A 69 30.76 5.60 18.61
N THR A 70 29.45 5.32 18.50
CA THR A 70 28.47 5.47 19.59
C THR A 70 28.33 4.22 20.45
N GLN A 71 28.98 3.12 20.09
CA GLN A 71 28.88 1.86 20.81
C GLN A 71 29.99 1.73 21.85
N VAL A 72 29.59 1.49 23.10
CA VAL A 72 30.49 1.23 24.23
C VAL A 72 30.31 -0.22 24.65
N THR A 73 31.43 -0.92 24.84
CA THR A 73 31.50 -2.22 25.47
C THR A 73 32.24 -2.08 26.78
N ALA A 74 31.61 -2.44 27.89
CA ALA A 74 32.16 -2.35 29.23
C ALA A 74 32.27 -3.73 29.86
N THR A 75 33.43 -4.07 30.40
CA THR A 75 33.64 -5.28 31.20
C THR A 75 33.87 -4.88 32.65
N PHE A 76 33.07 -5.42 33.56
CA PHE A 76 33.18 -5.24 35.00
C PHE A 76 33.54 -6.57 35.64
N SER A 77 34.47 -6.58 36.59
CA SER A 77 34.83 -7.80 37.31
C SER A 77 35.09 -7.51 38.77
N SER A 78 34.75 -8.45 39.64
CA SER A 78 35.19 -8.47 41.03
C SER A 78 35.42 -9.90 41.47
N VAL A 79 36.42 -10.12 42.33
CA VAL A 79 36.73 -11.44 42.89
C VAL A 79 36.09 -11.67 44.25
N GLY A 80 35.43 -10.65 44.82
CA GLY A 80 34.73 -10.73 46.10
C GLY A 80 34.04 -9.42 46.47
N SER A 81 32.94 -9.12 45.79
CA SER A 81 32.12 -7.94 46.04
C SER A 81 31.04 -8.20 47.08
N ALA A 82 30.92 -7.37 48.11
CA ALA A 82 29.85 -7.45 49.11
C ALA A 82 28.50 -6.93 48.56
N VAL A 83 27.94 -7.62 47.56
CA VAL A 83 26.76 -7.17 46.80
C VAL A 83 25.55 -6.91 47.71
N GLN A 84 25.25 -7.79 48.66
CA GLN A 84 24.13 -7.62 49.60
C GLN A 84 24.31 -6.41 50.52
N TYR A 85 25.53 -6.16 51.00
CA TYR A 85 25.83 -5.00 51.85
C TYR A 85 25.66 -3.70 51.04
N ALA A 86 26.20 -3.68 49.82
CA ALA A 86 26.16 -2.53 48.93
C ALA A 86 24.77 -2.23 48.35
N THR A 87 23.84 -3.19 48.28
CA THR A 87 22.45 -2.90 47.86
C THR A 87 21.57 -2.37 48.99
N ARG A 88 21.76 -2.86 50.23
CA ARG A 88 20.78 -2.63 51.33
C ARG A 88 21.27 -1.75 52.45
N GLN A 89 22.52 -1.92 52.87
CA GLN A 89 23.04 -1.22 54.05
C GLN A 89 23.72 0.09 53.67
N GLN A 90 24.36 0.12 52.51
CA GLN A 90 25.05 1.32 52.01
C GLN A 90 24.95 1.41 50.47
N PRO A 91 23.79 1.83 49.92
CA PRO A 91 23.58 1.99 48.48
C PRO A 91 24.43 3.13 47.91
N GLN A 92 25.65 2.78 47.50
CA GLN A 92 26.62 3.68 46.87
C GLN A 92 26.93 3.21 45.44
N ALA A 93 27.33 4.16 44.60
CA ALA A 93 27.87 3.81 43.28
C ALA A 93 29.19 3.04 43.45
N LEU A 94 29.38 1.99 42.65
CA LEU A 94 30.63 1.21 42.60
C LEU A 94 31.77 2.05 42.01
N PHE A 95 31.43 2.80 40.95
CA PHE A 95 32.26 3.78 40.26
C PHE A 95 31.33 4.59 39.31
N THR A 96 31.88 5.65 38.72
CA THR A 96 31.18 6.46 37.70
C THR A 96 31.85 6.32 36.35
N VAL A 97 31.09 5.86 35.34
CA VAL A 97 31.52 5.79 33.95
C VAL A 97 31.88 7.20 33.44
N PRO A 98 33.05 7.40 32.78
CA PRO A 98 33.44 8.70 32.24
C PRO A 98 32.42 9.23 31.22
N VAL A 99 32.25 10.55 31.13
CA VAL A 99 31.20 11.22 30.33
C VAL A 99 31.11 10.71 28.88
N GLY A 100 32.25 10.45 28.23
CA GLY A 100 32.30 9.94 26.86
C GLY A 100 31.89 8.47 26.68
N TYR A 101 31.58 7.76 27.76
CA TYR A 101 31.22 6.34 27.77
C TYR A 101 29.84 6.10 28.40
N ARG A 102 29.09 7.11 28.83
CA ARG A 102 27.82 6.92 29.56
C ARG A 102 26.68 6.47 28.64
N PRO A 103 25.80 5.54 29.09
CA PRO A 103 24.68 5.11 28.28
C PRO A 103 23.64 6.23 28.12
N ALA A 104 22.93 6.21 26.99
CA ALA A 104 21.84 7.15 26.70
C ALA A 104 20.70 7.06 27.72
N GLU A 105 20.38 5.82 28.11
CA GLU A 105 19.33 5.47 29.06
C GLU A 105 19.94 4.53 30.10
N SER A 106 19.30 4.40 31.27
CA SER A 106 19.80 3.49 32.30
C SER A 106 19.73 2.04 31.82
N GLU A 107 20.88 1.38 31.77
CA GLU A 107 20.99 -0.02 31.35
C GLU A 107 20.95 -0.92 32.59
N ILE A 108 19.98 -1.83 32.66
CA ILE A 108 19.87 -2.81 33.75
C ILE A 108 20.14 -4.20 33.18
N ARG A 109 21.06 -4.93 33.81
CA ARG A 109 21.45 -6.26 33.36
C ARG A 109 21.49 -7.24 34.52
N GLU A 110 20.96 -8.42 34.27
CA GLU A 110 21.05 -9.54 35.19
C GLU A 110 22.45 -10.18 35.07
N VAL A 111 23.06 -10.46 36.20
CA VAL A 111 24.44 -10.92 36.34
C VAL A 111 24.43 -12.18 37.19
N GLU A 112 25.18 -13.18 36.76
CA GLU A 112 25.44 -14.38 37.57
C GLU A 112 26.77 -14.22 38.31
N GLY A 113 26.72 -14.32 39.63
CA GLY A 113 27.86 -14.26 40.53
C GLY A 113 28.05 -15.55 41.31
N TRP A 114 29.30 -15.88 41.62
CA TRP A 114 29.65 -17.05 42.41
C TRP A 114 29.91 -16.63 43.87
N PRO A 115 29.23 -17.22 44.85
CA PRO A 115 29.49 -16.96 46.25
C PRO A 115 30.95 -17.27 46.61
N VAL A 116 31.56 -16.34 47.35
CA VAL A 116 32.93 -16.48 47.88
C VAL A 116 32.96 -16.10 49.35
N GLU A 117 33.88 -16.71 50.09
CA GLU A 117 34.20 -16.26 51.45
C GLU A 117 34.82 -14.86 51.39
N ALA A 118 34.69 -14.09 52.48
CA ALA A 118 35.34 -12.78 52.61
C ALA A 118 36.88 -12.83 52.40
N GLY A 119 37.49 -14.02 52.50
CA GLY A 119 38.89 -14.30 52.18
C GLY A 119 39.17 -14.85 50.77
N GLN A 120 38.26 -14.66 49.80
CA GLN A 120 38.41 -15.00 48.37
C GLN A 120 38.54 -16.49 48.02
N ARG A 121 38.25 -17.42 48.94
CA ARG A 121 38.08 -18.84 48.60
C ARG A 121 36.65 -19.07 48.09
N ARG A 122 36.55 -19.67 46.90
CA ARG A 122 35.26 -20.15 46.35
C ARG A 122 34.76 -21.31 47.19
N PHE A 123 33.47 -21.32 47.50
CA PHE A 123 32.83 -22.49 48.09
C PHE A 123 32.87 -23.66 47.08
N GLU A 124 33.22 -24.85 47.56
CA GLU A 124 33.50 -26.03 46.71
C GLU A 124 32.26 -26.54 45.94
N VAL A 125 31.04 -26.21 46.40
CA VAL A 125 29.77 -26.60 45.77
C VAL A 125 28.71 -25.51 46.02
N GLN A 126 28.53 -24.54 45.12
CA GLN A 126 27.36 -23.64 45.13
C GLN A 126 26.87 -23.29 43.72
N ILE A 127 25.57 -23.03 43.64
CA ILE A 127 24.84 -22.58 42.45
C ILE A 127 25.11 -21.08 42.27
N PRO A 128 25.35 -20.58 41.04
CA PRO A 128 25.50 -19.15 40.79
C PRO A 128 24.23 -18.38 41.24
N VAL A 129 24.44 -17.23 41.88
CA VAL A 129 23.39 -16.31 42.32
C VAL A 129 23.15 -15.29 41.23
N ARG A 130 21.89 -15.01 40.91
CA ARG A 130 21.50 -13.94 40.00
C ARG A 130 21.24 -12.65 40.76
N PHE A 131 21.75 -11.55 40.24
CA PHE A 131 21.52 -10.21 40.76
C PHE A 131 21.50 -9.20 39.62
N ARG A 132 21.08 -7.96 39.88
CA ARG A 132 20.98 -6.93 38.83
C ARG A 132 22.00 -5.82 39.05
N VAL A 133 22.66 -5.41 37.97
CA VAL A 133 23.54 -4.23 37.90
C VAL A 133 22.88 -3.19 37.02
N GLN A 134 22.84 -1.94 37.48
CA GLN A 134 22.40 -0.78 36.71
C GLN A 134 23.60 0.09 36.36
N VAL A 135 23.75 0.46 35.08
CA VAL A 135 24.57 1.59 34.63
C VAL A 135 23.60 2.72 34.32
N ALA A 136 23.48 3.70 35.21
CA ALA A 136 22.57 4.81 35.05
C ALA A 136 23.06 5.79 33.95
N SER A 137 22.15 6.59 33.40
CA SER A 137 22.48 7.60 32.37
C SER A 137 23.44 8.70 32.86
N ASN A 138 23.50 8.94 34.17
CA ASN A 138 24.52 9.82 34.79
C ASN A 138 25.92 9.16 34.89
N GLY A 139 26.05 7.90 34.49
CA GLY A 139 27.27 7.10 34.52
C GLY A 139 27.47 6.28 35.79
N GLU A 140 26.64 6.44 36.82
CA GLU A 140 26.82 5.66 38.05
C GLU A 140 26.50 4.17 37.82
N VAL A 141 27.40 3.30 38.28
CA VAL A 141 27.16 1.86 38.28
C VAL A 141 26.76 1.43 39.68
N ARG A 142 25.58 0.81 39.83
CA ARG A 142 25.02 0.41 41.13
C ARG A 142 24.48 -1.03 41.06
N TYR A 143 24.52 -1.73 42.18
CA TYR A 143 23.73 -2.96 42.33
C TYR A 143 22.27 -2.59 42.64
N LEU A 144 21.32 -3.38 42.13
CA LEU A 144 19.91 -3.24 42.45
C LEU A 144 19.49 -4.34 43.45
N ASP A 145 18.68 -3.96 44.43
CA ASP A 145 18.14 -4.91 45.39
C ASP A 145 17.19 -5.92 44.73
N GLY A 146 17.18 -7.13 45.28
CA GLY A 146 16.43 -8.28 44.81
C GLY A 146 16.34 -9.37 45.88
N PRO A 147 15.28 -10.19 45.90
CA PRO A 147 15.08 -11.25 46.89
C PRO A 147 16.17 -12.33 46.84
N GLU A 148 16.84 -12.51 45.71
CA GLU A 148 17.92 -13.49 45.52
C GLU A 148 19.19 -13.13 46.31
N LEU A 149 19.29 -11.90 46.85
CA LEU A 149 20.41 -11.41 47.64
C LEU A 149 20.24 -11.67 49.15
N ASP A 150 19.14 -12.27 49.60
CA ASP A 150 18.84 -12.47 51.03
C ASP A 150 19.87 -13.36 51.76
N GLU A 151 20.52 -14.29 51.05
CA GLU A 151 21.40 -15.30 51.65
C GLU A 151 22.87 -15.20 51.19
N VAL A 152 23.26 -14.07 50.60
CA VAL A 152 24.50 -13.98 49.80
C VAL A 152 25.44 -12.91 50.36
N GLY A 153 26.59 -13.32 50.87
CA GLY A 153 27.62 -12.41 51.39
C GLY A 153 28.41 -11.73 50.27
N HIS A 154 29.52 -12.35 49.85
CA HIS A 154 30.39 -11.82 48.80
C HIS A 154 30.24 -12.62 47.51
N LEU A 155 30.28 -11.93 46.35
CA LEU A 155 30.16 -12.52 45.02
C LEU A 155 31.39 -12.22 44.15
N ALA A 156 31.90 -13.26 43.48
CA ALA A 156 32.84 -13.13 42.38
C ALA A 156 32.09 -13.18 41.04
N TYR A 157 32.31 -12.20 40.16
CA TYR A 157 31.63 -12.13 38.87
C TYR A 157 32.46 -11.43 37.79
N THR A 158 32.11 -11.66 36.54
CA THR A 158 32.59 -10.90 35.38
C THR A 158 31.41 -10.66 34.46
N LEU A 159 31.14 -9.39 34.16
CA LEU A 159 30.01 -8.95 33.35
C LEU A 159 30.54 -8.15 32.17
N THR A 160 30.06 -8.43 30.95
CA THR A 160 30.30 -7.56 29.79
C THR A 160 28.99 -6.99 29.29
N LEU A 161 28.90 -5.66 29.22
CA LEU A 161 27.75 -4.91 28.76
C LEU A 161 28.07 -4.16 27.48
N GLY A 162 27.08 -3.99 26.61
CA GLY A 162 27.15 -3.12 25.45
C GLY A 162 26.02 -2.09 25.49
N TRP A 163 26.31 -0.82 25.27
CA TRP A 163 25.29 0.23 25.18
C TRP A 163 25.67 1.30 24.16
N ARG A 164 24.69 2.15 23.82
CA ARG A 164 24.90 3.30 22.93
C ARG A 164 24.96 4.60 23.73
N THR A 165 25.94 5.44 23.42
CA THR A 165 26.02 6.83 23.89
C THR A 165 25.17 7.70 22.94
N ASN A 166 24.00 8.21 23.33
CA ASN A 166 23.17 9.03 22.42
C ASN A 166 23.30 10.54 22.63
N GLY A 167 24.26 10.99 23.43
CA GLY A 167 24.41 12.41 23.67
C GLY A 167 25.19 12.72 24.93
N THR A 168 25.36 14.00 25.22
CA THR A 168 25.91 14.49 26.48
C THR A 168 24.94 15.46 27.11
N THR A 169 24.49 15.17 28.33
CA THR A 169 23.71 16.10 29.15
C THR A 169 24.58 16.73 30.23
N GLY A 170 24.22 17.92 30.70
CA GLY A 170 24.92 18.59 31.78
C GLY A 170 24.17 19.78 32.37
N ARG A 171 24.80 20.43 33.34
CA ARG A 171 24.28 21.59 34.07
C ARG A 171 25.10 22.84 33.75
N TYR A 172 24.49 24.02 33.88
CA TYR A 172 25.20 25.29 33.74
C TYR A 172 26.20 25.48 34.89
N ARG A 173 27.31 26.19 34.65
CA ARG A 173 28.40 26.39 35.64
C ARG A 173 27.96 27.13 36.91
N ASP A 174 27.05 28.08 36.79
CA ASP A 174 26.53 28.89 37.90
C ASP A 174 25.07 28.54 38.19
N GLN A 175 24.84 27.41 38.88
CA GLN A 175 23.49 26.95 39.22
C GLN A 175 22.77 27.88 40.21
N GLU A 176 23.51 28.66 41.00
CA GLU A 176 22.93 29.62 41.95
C GLU A 176 22.29 30.79 41.20
N ALA A 177 22.91 31.23 40.10
CA ALA A 177 22.32 32.24 39.24
C ALA A 177 21.34 31.65 38.20
N HIS A 178 21.59 30.44 37.69
CA HIS A 178 20.80 29.76 36.66
C HIS A 178 20.05 28.53 37.23
N HIS A 179 18.93 28.76 37.91
CA HIS A 179 18.19 27.67 38.54
C HIS A 179 17.74 26.65 37.48
N ASP A 180 18.01 25.37 37.79
CA ASP A 180 17.80 24.21 36.92
C ASP A 180 18.34 24.37 35.49
N GLY A 181 19.38 25.20 35.31
CA GLY A 181 20.05 25.38 34.03
C GLY A 181 20.65 24.07 33.55
N ASN A 182 20.10 23.51 32.47
CA ASN A 182 20.49 22.23 31.91
C ASN A 182 20.71 22.31 30.39
N PHE A 183 21.49 21.37 29.88
CA PHE A 183 21.70 21.18 28.45
C PHE A 183 21.71 19.70 28.06
N ALA A 184 21.36 19.41 26.82
CA ALA A 184 21.50 18.10 26.19
C ALA A 184 22.03 18.25 24.76
N LEU A 185 23.11 17.54 24.44
CA LEU A 185 23.72 17.49 23.11
C LEU A 185 23.47 16.11 22.51
N GLN A 186 22.99 16.03 21.28
CA GLN A 186 22.82 14.79 20.52
C GLN A 186 23.56 14.89 19.19
N ARG A 187 24.43 13.93 18.88
CA ARG A 187 25.18 13.89 17.60
C ARG A 187 24.63 12.78 16.71
N THR A 188 24.26 13.12 15.48
CA THR A 188 23.82 12.21 14.42
C THR A 188 24.70 12.45 13.19
N GLY A 189 25.73 11.62 13.01
CA GLY A 189 26.76 11.87 11.99
C GLY A 189 27.58 13.12 12.33
N GLN A 190 27.66 14.08 11.41
CA GLN A 190 28.31 15.37 11.66
C GLN A 190 27.39 16.39 12.35
N ALA A 191 26.07 16.20 12.28
CA ALA A 191 25.11 17.12 12.89
C ALA A 191 25.02 16.93 14.41
N VAL A 192 25.07 18.03 15.15
CA VAL A 192 24.88 18.13 16.60
C VAL A 192 23.62 18.93 16.85
N THR A 193 22.72 18.40 17.67
CA THR A 193 21.55 19.09 18.20
C THR A 193 21.79 19.43 19.65
N LEU A 194 21.59 20.69 20.04
CA LEU A 194 21.66 21.19 21.41
C LEU A 194 20.26 21.54 21.90
N HIS A 195 19.88 21.02 23.06
CA HIS A 195 18.75 21.49 23.84
C HIS A 195 19.26 22.24 25.07
N LEU A 196 18.66 23.39 25.36
CA LEU A 196 18.95 24.25 26.51
C LEU A 196 17.66 24.48 27.29
N GLY A 197 17.72 24.45 28.61
CA GLY A 197 16.57 24.79 29.46
C GLY A 197 17.00 25.41 30.77
N THR A 198 16.20 26.34 31.29
CA THR A 198 16.33 26.88 32.65
C THR A 198 14.97 27.39 33.14
N VAL A 199 14.71 27.22 34.43
CA VAL A 199 13.50 27.79 35.05
C VAL A 199 13.69 29.24 35.45
N ARG A 200 14.95 29.71 35.54
CA ARG A 200 15.29 31.09 35.89
C ARG A 200 16.74 31.39 35.53
N SER A 201 16.95 32.37 34.66
CA SER A 201 18.28 32.88 34.33
C SER A 201 18.29 34.41 34.18
N PRO A 202 19.24 35.14 34.78
CA PRO A 202 19.37 36.59 34.60
C PRO A 202 20.09 36.89 33.29
N VAL A 203 19.38 36.69 32.17
CA VAL A 203 19.91 36.76 30.80
C VAL A 203 20.59 38.10 30.52
N GLN A 204 19.96 39.22 30.89
CA GLN A 204 20.53 40.55 30.66
C GLN A 204 21.84 40.78 31.45
N HIS A 205 21.92 40.30 32.69
CA HIS A 205 23.12 40.42 33.51
C HIS A 205 24.30 39.66 32.89
N PHE A 206 24.08 38.40 32.50
CA PHE A 206 25.10 37.56 31.89
C PHE A 206 25.36 37.85 30.41
N ALA A 207 24.54 38.65 29.74
CA ALA A 207 24.85 39.17 28.41
C ALA A 207 25.75 40.41 28.49
N ARG A 208 25.49 41.34 29.43
CA ARG A 208 26.09 42.70 29.43
C ARG A 208 27.03 42.99 30.59
N GLN A 209 26.60 42.69 31.81
CA GLN A 209 27.25 43.18 33.03
C GLN A 209 28.36 42.24 33.49
N ALA A 210 28.12 40.93 33.41
CA ALA A 210 29.05 39.88 33.80
C ALA A 210 29.02 38.72 32.79
N PRO A 211 29.55 38.91 31.56
CA PRO A 211 29.53 37.86 30.54
C PRO A 211 30.29 36.62 31.00
N ALA A 212 29.56 35.49 31.09
CA ALA A 212 30.09 34.21 31.53
C ALA A 212 29.65 33.07 30.60
N ASP A 213 30.45 32.00 30.55
CA ASP A 213 30.06 30.75 29.89
C ASP A 213 28.94 30.07 30.70
N LEU A 214 27.83 29.76 30.04
CA LEU A 214 26.80 28.87 30.60
C LEU A 214 27.39 27.48 30.83
N PHE A 215 28.07 26.95 29.82
CA PHE A 215 28.82 25.70 29.86
C PHE A 215 29.80 25.63 28.67
N THR A 216 30.62 24.59 28.62
CA THR A 216 31.50 24.30 27.48
C THR A 216 31.06 23.01 26.81
N VAL A 217 30.79 23.08 25.51
CA VAL A 217 30.50 21.93 24.64
C VAL A 217 31.72 20.99 24.62
N PRO A 218 31.54 19.70 24.95
CA PRO A 218 32.62 18.72 24.94
C PRO A 218 33.27 18.57 23.55
N ASP A 219 34.53 18.13 23.54
CA ASP A 219 35.22 17.74 22.31
C ASP A 219 34.40 16.70 21.52
N GLY A 220 34.37 16.83 20.20
CA GLY A 220 33.54 16.03 19.31
C GLY A 220 32.07 16.50 19.19
N TYR A 221 31.67 17.56 19.89
CA TYR A 221 30.38 18.23 19.69
C TYR A 221 30.53 19.70 19.28
N ARG A 222 31.75 20.24 19.24
CA ARG A 222 31.99 21.67 18.97
C ARG A 222 31.73 22.02 17.50
N PRO A 223 31.13 23.19 17.20
CA PRO A 223 31.01 23.66 15.82
C PRO A 223 32.37 24.08 15.27
N THR A 224 32.51 24.14 13.94
CA THR A 224 33.71 24.70 13.28
C THR A 224 33.75 26.21 13.30
N GLU A 225 32.58 26.84 13.36
CA GLU A 225 32.39 28.29 13.34
C GLU A 225 31.46 28.68 14.49
N THR A 226 31.43 29.96 14.86
CA THR A 226 30.50 30.43 15.89
C THR A 226 29.05 30.29 15.40
N VAL A 227 28.23 29.57 16.15
CA VAL A 227 26.81 29.34 15.85
C VAL A 227 25.95 30.21 16.76
N PHE A 228 24.94 30.86 16.21
CA PHE A 228 23.96 31.66 16.94
C PHE A 228 22.61 30.95 16.98
N LEU A 229 22.04 30.84 18.17
CA LEU A 229 20.76 30.19 18.45
C LEU A 229 19.75 31.23 18.90
N GLU A 230 18.62 31.34 18.22
CA GLU A 230 17.52 32.22 18.60
C GLU A 230 16.63 31.53 19.66
N VAL A 231 16.36 32.24 20.75
CA VAL A 231 15.51 31.75 21.85
C VAL A 231 14.19 32.53 21.84
N THR A 232 13.09 31.83 21.52
CA THR A 232 11.78 32.45 21.22
C THR A 232 10.68 32.14 22.24
N ALA A 233 10.88 31.16 23.13
CA ALA A 233 9.88 30.71 24.10
C ALA A 233 10.22 31.20 25.51
N LEU A 234 9.98 32.48 25.78
CA LEU A 234 10.40 33.18 26.99
C LEU A 234 9.23 33.42 27.94
N ARG A 235 9.42 33.13 29.22
CA ARG A 235 8.53 33.59 30.29
C ARG A 235 9.31 34.46 31.26
N PRO A 236 8.91 35.74 31.45
CA PRO A 236 9.53 36.56 32.48
C PRO A 236 9.20 35.97 33.85
N VAL A 237 10.22 35.80 34.66
CA VAL A 237 10.13 35.32 36.04
C VAL A 237 10.78 36.33 36.97
N ASP A 238 10.45 36.29 38.25
CA ASP A 238 11.13 37.10 39.25
C ASP A 238 12.46 36.48 39.68
N VAL A 239 13.11 37.10 40.68
CA VAL A 239 14.36 36.61 41.25
C VAL A 239 14.21 35.25 41.96
N ASP A 240 12.99 34.84 42.33
CA ASP A 240 12.71 33.56 42.97
C ASP A 240 12.36 32.48 41.93
N GLY A 241 12.02 32.87 40.70
CA GLY A 241 11.64 31.96 39.60
C GLY A 241 10.12 31.84 39.44
N GLU A 242 9.34 32.64 40.16
CA GLU A 242 7.90 32.71 40.03
C GLU A 242 7.53 33.51 38.77
N LEU A 243 6.47 33.08 38.08
CA LEU A 243 6.01 33.73 36.86
C LEU A 243 5.52 35.15 37.17
N LEU A 244 6.07 36.14 36.45
CA LEU A 244 5.56 37.50 36.50
C LEU A 244 4.27 37.58 35.70
N ASP A 245 3.29 38.34 36.19
CA ASP A 245 1.98 38.62 35.57
C ASP A 245 2.09 39.57 34.36
N GLN A 246 3.15 39.39 33.55
CA GLN A 246 3.45 40.16 32.35
C GLN A 246 3.13 39.32 31.12
N PRO A 247 2.66 39.94 30.02
CA PRO A 247 2.47 39.22 28.77
C PRO A 247 3.80 38.59 28.34
N PRO A 248 3.78 37.40 27.69
CA PRO A 248 5.00 36.75 27.22
C PRO A 248 5.80 37.72 26.36
N VAL A 249 7.07 37.88 26.70
CA VAL A 249 7.98 38.76 25.98
C VAL A 249 8.16 38.18 24.58
N THR A 250 7.80 38.95 23.55
CA THR A 250 7.93 38.53 22.13
C THR A 250 9.34 38.74 21.58
N GLU A 251 10.23 39.27 22.41
CA GLU A 251 11.61 39.56 22.04
C GLU A 251 12.41 38.26 21.98
N VAL A 252 13.24 38.14 20.95
CA VAL A 252 14.11 37.00 20.72
C VAL A 252 15.50 37.42 21.14
N PHE A 253 16.12 36.69 22.07
CA PHE A 253 17.55 36.86 22.35
C PHE A 253 18.36 35.71 21.74
N ARG A 254 19.67 35.93 21.58
CA ARG A 254 20.57 34.94 20.99
C ARG A 254 21.52 34.32 22.01
N VAL A 255 21.80 33.03 21.83
CA VAL A 255 22.88 32.30 22.49
C VAL A 255 23.93 31.97 21.44
N GLN A 256 25.20 32.24 21.71
CA GLN A 256 26.31 31.86 20.84
C GLN A 256 27.02 30.60 21.34
N VAL A 257 27.44 29.73 20.44
CA VAL A 257 28.31 28.57 20.66
C VAL A 257 29.59 28.78 19.85
N THR A 258 30.73 29.00 20.51
CA THR A 258 32.00 29.26 19.81
C THR A 258 32.70 27.96 19.36
N PRO A 259 33.69 28.02 18.44
CA PRO A 259 34.48 26.84 18.05
C PRO A 259 35.26 26.20 19.20
N GLU A 260 35.60 26.96 20.23
CA GLU A 260 36.21 26.47 21.49
C GLU A 260 35.17 25.77 22.39
N GLY A 261 33.89 25.77 21.98
CA GLY A 261 32.78 25.16 22.67
C GLY A 261 32.14 26.04 23.74
N ALA A 262 32.53 27.32 23.88
CA ALA A 262 31.93 28.20 24.88
C ALA A 262 30.49 28.57 24.50
N VAL A 263 29.52 28.36 25.40
CA VAL A 263 28.12 28.75 25.21
C VAL A 263 27.82 29.99 26.06
N ARG A 264 27.40 31.10 25.43
CA ARG A 264 27.18 32.40 26.10
C ARG A 264 25.93 33.09 25.58
N TYR A 265 25.32 33.95 26.39
CA TYR A 265 24.35 34.93 25.87
C TYR A 265 25.05 35.95 24.97
N VAL A 266 24.33 36.44 23.97
CA VAL A 266 24.79 37.51 23.08
C VAL A 266 24.30 38.84 23.61
N ASP A 267 25.19 39.82 23.69
CA ASP A 267 24.80 41.22 23.96
C ASP A 267 24.19 41.82 22.68
N ASP A 268 22.87 41.76 22.57
CA ASP A 268 22.11 42.44 21.52
C ASP A 268 20.86 43.14 22.07
N ALA A 269 20.05 43.70 21.18
CA ALA A 269 18.83 44.40 21.56
C ALA A 269 17.76 43.47 22.14
N GLY A 270 17.85 42.15 21.90
CA GLY A 270 16.89 41.17 22.42
C GLY A 270 17.06 40.86 23.91
N VAL A 271 18.13 41.36 24.54
CA VAL A 271 18.34 41.26 26.00
C VAL A 271 18.05 42.58 26.73
N ASP A 272 17.45 43.56 26.05
CA ASP A 272 16.97 44.78 26.72
C ASP A 272 15.78 44.45 27.62
N GLU A 273 15.80 44.94 28.86
CA GLU A 273 14.69 44.88 29.83
C GLU A 273 14.15 43.48 30.23
N VAL A 274 14.72 42.38 29.72
CA VAL A 274 14.24 41.00 29.96
C VAL A 274 14.44 40.45 31.38
N GLY A 275 15.28 41.06 32.22
CA GLY A 275 15.47 40.64 33.61
C GLY A 275 15.83 39.16 33.78
N TYR A 276 15.00 38.41 34.53
CA TYR A 276 15.10 36.95 34.67
C TYR A 276 14.09 36.25 33.74
N LEU A 277 14.58 35.22 33.04
CA LEU A 277 13.76 34.45 32.09
C LEU A 277 13.78 32.95 32.40
N ALA A 278 12.62 32.31 32.26
CA ALA A 278 12.49 30.88 32.06
C ALA A 278 12.40 30.59 30.56
N TYR A 279 13.20 29.66 30.04
CA TYR A 279 13.20 29.33 28.62
C TYR A 279 13.63 27.89 28.33
N THR A 280 13.19 27.39 27.17
CA THR A 280 13.71 26.18 26.52
C THR A 280 14.08 26.53 25.09
N ALA A 281 15.28 26.15 24.65
CA ALA A 281 15.79 26.42 23.29
C ALA A 281 16.37 25.16 22.65
N MET A 282 16.34 25.11 21.32
CA MET A 282 16.97 24.05 20.54
C MET A 282 17.82 24.66 19.42
N GLY A 283 19.02 24.13 19.21
CA GLY A 283 19.97 24.55 18.19
C GLY A 283 20.59 23.39 17.45
N GLN A 284 21.08 23.61 16.23
CA GLN A 284 21.77 22.58 15.44
C GLN A 284 23.00 23.15 14.72
N TRP A 285 24.06 22.35 14.59
CA TRP A 285 25.28 22.68 13.82
C TRP A 285 26.04 21.43 13.38
N GLU A 286 27.08 21.59 12.56
CA GLU A 286 27.94 20.50 12.11
C GLU A 286 29.32 20.51 12.80
N THR A 287 29.87 19.31 13.04
CA THR A 287 31.21 19.07 13.62
C THR A 287 32.21 18.86 12.49
N GLY A 288 33.29 19.65 12.46
CA GLY A 288 34.27 19.70 11.37
C GLY A 288 35.21 18.50 11.23
N ASP A 289 34.88 17.37 11.85
CA ASP A 289 35.67 16.15 11.73
C ASP A 289 35.46 15.54 10.32
N ALA A 290 36.17 16.06 9.33
CA ALA A 290 36.32 15.44 8.01
C ALA A 290 37.80 15.03 7.80
N PRO A 291 38.08 13.83 7.24
CA PRO A 291 39.44 13.43 6.92
C PRO A 291 40.02 14.36 5.84
N LEU A 292 41.22 14.88 6.10
CA LEU A 292 42.01 15.70 5.19
C LEU A 292 42.24 14.99 3.84
N TRP A 293 41.40 15.26 2.86
CA TRP A 293 41.72 15.06 1.45
C TRP A 293 41.72 16.43 0.75
N THR A 294 42.86 16.75 0.15
CA THR A 294 43.18 18.01 -0.53
C THR A 294 42.19 18.35 -1.65
N ALA A 295 41.67 19.58 -1.60
CA ALA A 295 40.68 20.12 -2.52
C ALA A 295 41.20 20.31 -3.96
N VAL A 296 40.42 19.84 -4.92
CA VAL A 296 40.36 20.33 -6.31
C VAL A 296 39.09 21.20 -6.42
N PRO A 297 39.06 22.32 -7.18
CA PRO A 297 37.88 23.19 -7.19
C PRO A 297 36.73 22.52 -7.96
N SER A 298 35.62 22.23 -7.26
CA SER A 298 34.37 21.77 -7.86
C SER A 298 33.54 22.94 -8.43
N PRO A 299 32.65 22.69 -9.41
CA PRO A 299 31.74 23.69 -9.96
C PRO A 299 30.66 24.08 -8.94
N PRO A 300 29.96 25.21 -9.14
CA PRO A 300 28.97 25.68 -8.17
C PRO A 300 27.77 24.73 -8.14
N ASP A 301 27.37 24.37 -6.91
CA ASP A 301 26.17 23.61 -6.51
C ASP A 301 26.16 22.09 -6.82
N GLY A 302 27.15 21.38 -6.27
CA GLY A 302 27.30 19.91 -6.32
C GLY A 302 26.30 19.13 -5.45
N ALA A 303 25.02 19.10 -5.82
CA ALA A 303 24.12 18.06 -5.36
C ALA A 303 24.34 16.79 -6.20
N ASP A 304 25.31 15.97 -5.78
CA ASP A 304 25.52 14.64 -6.35
C ASP A 304 24.20 13.83 -6.30
N LEU A 305 23.83 13.18 -7.40
CA LEU A 305 22.65 12.32 -7.48
C LEU A 305 22.64 11.29 -6.33
N CYS A 306 23.81 10.80 -5.94
CA CYS A 306 23.99 9.84 -4.84
C CYS A 306 23.64 10.40 -3.46
N THR A 307 23.48 11.71 -3.31
CA THR A 307 23.15 12.37 -2.03
C THR A 307 21.67 12.74 -1.91
N ARG A 308 20.88 12.49 -2.97
CA ARG A 308 19.43 12.73 -2.95
C ARG A 308 18.72 11.72 -2.06
N ASN A 309 17.47 12.00 -1.75
CA ASN A 309 16.60 11.01 -1.12
C ASN A 309 16.67 9.67 -1.87
N PRO A 310 16.89 8.51 -1.19
CA PRO A 310 17.03 7.22 -1.85
C PRO A 310 15.86 6.87 -2.78
N ALA A 311 14.62 7.18 -2.39
CA ALA A 311 13.46 6.93 -3.25
C ALA A 311 13.49 7.77 -4.55
N VAL A 312 14.02 8.99 -4.47
CA VAL A 312 14.20 9.87 -5.65
C VAL A 312 15.36 9.38 -6.50
N GLN A 313 16.45 8.97 -5.88
CA GLN A 313 17.59 8.38 -6.58
C GLN A 313 17.16 7.13 -7.35
N ASP A 314 16.45 6.20 -6.71
CA ASP A 314 16.00 4.95 -7.32
C ASP A 314 15.06 5.22 -8.51
N ALA A 315 14.10 6.13 -8.34
CA ALA A 315 13.19 6.51 -9.41
C ALA A 315 13.90 7.21 -10.59
N LEU A 316 14.92 8.04 -10.32
CA LEU A 316 15.72 8.68 -11.37
C LEU A 316 16.56 7.65 -12.13
N LEU A 317 17.17 6.70 -11.42
CA LEU A 317 17.94 5.63 -12.03
C LEU A 317 17.05 4.70 -12.86
N GLU A 318 15.84 4.39 -12.37
CA GLU A 318 14.85 3.62 -13.12
C GLU A 318 14.39 4.36 -14.38
N ALA A 319 14.08 5.65 -14.28
CA ALA A 319 13.68 6.49 -15.42
C ALA A 319 14.78 6.60 -16.49
N LEU A 320 16.05 6.47 -16.11
CA LEU A 320 17.22 6.45 -17.01
C LEU A 320 17.59 5.05 -17.54
N GLY A 321 16.76 4.04 -17.30
CA GLY A 321 16.89 2.69 -17.85
C GLY A 321 17.39 1.61 -16.88
N GLY A 322 17.55 1.92 -15.59
CA GLY A 322 17.93 1.00 -14.52
C GLY A 322 19.37 0.46 -14.60
N GLY A 323 19.91 0.01 -13.46
CA GLY A 323 21.22 -0.68 -13.41
C GLY A 323 22.45 0.22 -13.61
N ARG A 324 22.27 1.54 -13.54
CA ARG A 324 23.36 2.52 -13.53
C ARG A 324 23.74 2.86 -12.09
N ASP A 325 25.01 3.19 -11.90
CA ASP A 325 25.49 3.80 -10.66
C ASP A 325 25.08 5.28 -10.65
N CYS A 326 24.64 5.81 -9.50
CA CYS A 326 24.25 7.21 -9.37
C CYS A 326 25.39 8.17 -9.75
N ALA A 327 26.64 7.78 -9.49
CA ALA A 327 27.82 8.56 -9.85
C ALA A 327 28.04 8.67 -11.37
N SER A 328 27.42 7.79 -12.17
CA SER A 328 27.55 7.78 -13.64
C SER A 328 26.53 8.65 -14.36
N VAL A 329 25.53 9.17 -13.66
CA VAL A 329 24.45 9.96 -14.25
C VAL A 329 24.88 11.41 -14.42
N THR A 330 24.75 11.93 -15.63
CA THR A 330 25.08 13.33 -15.95
C THR A 330 23.89 14.26 -15.74
N TRP A 331 24.16 15.55 -15.47
CA TRP A 331 23.11 16.58 -15.41
C TRP A 331 22.33 16.74 -16.72
N ALA A 332 22.98 16.50 -17.86
CA ALA A 332 22.30 16.54 -19.16
C ALA A 332 21.27 15.42 -19.30
N GLU A 333 21.57 14.22 -18.77
CA GLU A 333 20.63 13.10 -18.74
C GLU A 333 19.46 13.37 -17.79
N LEU A 334 19.72 13.89 -16.57
CA LEU A 334 18.67 14.29 -15.64
C LEU A 334 17.78 15.39 -16.22
N ALA A 335 18.40 16.40 -16.84
CA ALA A 335 17.68 17.49 -17.47
C ALA A 335 16.80 17.00 -18.61
N ALA A 336 17.16 15.93 -19.32
CA ALA A 336 16.41 15.40 -20.45
C ALA A 336 15.19 14.54 -20.07
N LEU A 337 15.00 14.19 -18.79
CA LEU A 337 13.90 13.33 -18.35
C LEU A 337 12.53 14.02 -18.57
N PRO A 338 11.63 13.44 -19.39
CA PRO A 338 10.34 14.05 -19.67
C PRO A 338 9.27 13.73 -18.61
N SER A 339 9.44 12.63 -17.88
CA SER A 339 8.49 12.13 -16.88
C SER A 339 9.22 11.44 -15.72
N LEU A 340 8.70 11.59 -14.50
CA LEU A 340 9.21 10.94 -13.31
C LEU A 340 8.04 10.45 -12.45
N HIS A 341 8.11 9.18 -12.03
CA HIS A 341 7.19 8.58 -11.07
C HIS A 341 7.95 8.32 -9.78
N LEU A 342 7.51 8.94 -8.68
CA LEU A 342 8.12 8.82 -7.36
C LEU A 342 7.15 8.09 -6.43
N GLU A 343 7.51 6.88 -6.02
CA GLU A 343 6.84 6.16 -4.95
C GLU A 343 7.63 6.36 -3.65
N VAL A 344 7.05 7.07 -2.69
CA VAL A 344 7.73 7.38 -1.42
C VAL A 344 7.23 6.43 -0.34
N GLY A 345 8.09 5.47 0.02
CA GLY A 345 7.84 4.50 1.08
C GLY A 345 7.92 5.08 2.50
N SER A 346 7.46 4.31 3.50
CA SER A 346 7.27 4.71 4.90
C SER A 346 8.52 5.04 5.72
N GLY A 347 9.72 4.96 5.14
CA GLY A 347 10.98 5.20 5.85
C GLY A 347 11.75 6.46 5.45
N HIS A 348 11.30 7.19 4.43
CA HIS A 348 12.16 8.21 3.80
C HIS A 348 11.88 9.64 4.33
N PRO A 349 12.94 10.44 4.53
CA PRO A 349 12.80 11.84 4.97
C PRO A 349 12.17 12.72 3.88
N VAL A 350 11.80 13.93 4.30
CA VAL A 350 11.25 15.05 3.51
C VAL A 350 11.78 15.14 2.07
N LEU A 351 10.90 15.26 1.06
CA LEU A 351 11.31 15.69 -0.27
C LEU A 351 11.67 17.17 -0.23
N MET A 352 12.93 17.47 -0.46
CA MET A 352 13.48 18.83 -0.50
C MET A 352 13.61 19.31 -1.95
N LYS A 353 13.68 20.64 -2.13
CA LYS A 353 13.92 21.27 -3.44
C LYS A 353 15.09 20.62 -4.20
N ARG A 354 16.19 20.32 -3.49
CA ARG A 354 17.40 19.69 -4.07
C ARG A 354 17.14 18.32 -4.69
N ASP A 355 16.13 17.59 -4.24
CA ASP A 355 15.84 16.24 -4.75
C ASP A 355 15.34 16.26 -6.20
N LEU A 356 14.65 17.35 -6.60
CA LEU A 356 14.16 17.55 -7.97
C LEU A 356 15.02 18.51 -8.79
N ALA A 357 16.13 19.00 -8.23
CA ALA A 357 17.04 19.89 -8.92
C ALA A 357 17.59 19.25 -10.20
N GLY A 358 17.73 20.06 -11.25
CA GLY A 358 18.24 19.64 -12.55
C GLY A 358 17.22 19.01 -13.50
N LEU A 359 16.00 18.71 -13.06
CA LEU A 359 14.93 18.12 -13.89
C LEU A 359 14.20 19.15 -14.77
N SER A 360 14.95 20.00 -15.47
CA SER A 360 14.42 21.18 -16.17
C SER A 360 13.51 20.88 -17.36
N MET A 361 13.58 19.69 -17.96
CA MET A 361 12.67 19.25 -19.04
C MET A 361 11.50 18.41 -18.56
N LEU A 362 11.35 18.21 -17.24
CA LEU A 362 10.29 17.38 -16.70
C LEU A 362 8.92 17.98 -17.03
N THR A 363 8.10 17.22 -17.75
CA THR A 363 6.74 17.61 -18.16
C THR A 363 5.66 16.90 -17.35
N GLN A 364 5.98 15.73 -16.78
CA GLN A 364 5.07 14.95 -15.96
C GLN A 364 5.76 14.50 -14.66
N LEU A 365 5.10 14.75 -13.53
CA LEU A 365 5.52 14.27 -12.22
C LEU A 365 4.34 13.56 -11.55
N THR A 366 4.53 12.28 -11.22
CA THR A 366 3.58 11.53 -10.39
C THR A 366 4.23 11.23 -9.05
N LEU A 367 3.58 11.65 -7.96
CA LEU A 367 3.98 11.40 -6.58
C LEU A 367 2.97 10.43 -5.96
N SER A 368 3.41 9.24 -5.56
CA SER A 368 2.60 8.24 -4.87
C SER A 368 3.18 7.98 -3.48
N ALA A 369 2.35 7.98 -2.45
CA ALA A 369 2.78 7.63 -1.09
C ALA A 369 1.74 6.69 -0.45
N PRO A 370 1.96 5.36 -0.51
CA PRO A 370 1.00 4.38 0.01
C PRO A 370 0.90 4.38 1.54
N GLU A 371 1.99 4.73 2.25
CA GLU A 371 2.07 4.64 3.72
C GLU A 371 2.37 6.00 4.36
N PHE A 372 1.31 6.77 4.63
CA PHE A 372 1.40 8.18 5.01
C PHE A 372 1.53 8.38 6.53
N GLN A 373 2.64 7.94 7.15
CA GLN A 373 2.91 8.30 8.55
C GLN A 373 3.80 9.54 8.73
N ARG A 374 4.68 9.89 7.77
CA ARG A 374 5.68 10.98 7.93
C ARG A 374 6.14 11.63 6.61
N PHE A 375 5.26 11.82 5.62
CA PHE A 375 5.68 12.47 4.36
C PHE A 375 5.63 14.00 4.44
N TRP A 376 6.68 14.65 3.94
CA TRP A 376 6.84 16.11 3.93
C TRP A 376 7.39 16.55 2.57
N TRP A 377 6.97 17.71 2.11
CA TRP A 377 7.55 18.41 0.98
C TRP A 377 7.95 19.83 1.36
N GLY A 378 9.09 20.30 0.88
CA GLY A 378 9.45 21.71 0.98
C GLY A 378 8.49 22.59 0.14
N ARG A 379 8.19 23.81 0.62
CA ARG A 379 7.36 24.79 -0.13
C ARG A 379 7.87 25.04 -1.55
N ASP A 380 9.17 24.93 -1.75
CA ASP A 380 9.82 25.21 -3.02
C ASP A 380 10.12 23.95 -3.86
N LEU A 381 9.51 22.80 -3.52
CA LEU A 381 9.78 21.52 -4.21
C LEU A 381 9.59 21.62 -5.73
N LEU A 382 8.57 22.36 -6.18
CA LEU A 382 8.24 22.51 -7.59
C LEU A 382 8.95 23.70 -8.27
N ALA A 383 9.76 24.48 -7.53
CA ALA A 383 10.34 25.72 -8.03
C ALA A 383 11.29 25.54 -9.23
N ASP A 384 11.92 24.37 -9.34
CA ASP A 384 12.91 24.09 -10.38
C ASP A 384 12.33 23.27 -11.55
N LEU A 385 11.00 23.17 -11.65
CA LEU A 385 10.29 22.40 -12.70
C LEU A 385 9.51 23.31 -13.67
N PRO A 386 10.18 24.20 -14.42
CA PRO A 386 9.52 25.25 -15.21
C PRO A 386 8.68 24.72 -16.38
N ARG A 387 8.83 23.44 -16.75
CA ARG A 387 8.13 22.79 -17.86
C ARG A 387 7.06 21.81 -17.42
N LEU A 388 6.78 21.71 -16.12
CA LEU A 388 5.81 20.76 -15.60
C LEU A 388 4.40 21.10 -16.12
N ARG A 389 3.77 20.14 -16.80
CA ARG A 389 2.42 20.25 -17.37
C ARG A 389 1.42 19.33 -16.68
N THR A 390 1.87 18.17 -16.23
CA THR A 390 1.06 17.18 -15.53
C THR A 390 1.63 16.92 -14.16
N LEU A 391 0.82 17.16 -13.13
CA LEU A 391 1.14 16.83 -11.75
C LEU A 391 0.06 15.90 -11.21
N GLU A 392 0.48 14.71 -10.77
CA GLU A 392 -0.37 13.72 -10.15
C GLU A 392 0.15 13.43 -8.75
N ILE A 393 -0.72 13.53 -7.75
CA ILE A 393 -0.38 13.31 -6.35
C ILE A 393 -1.41 12.33 -5.80
N ASP A 394 -0.99 11.12 -5.45
CA ASP A 394 -1.85 10.04 -4.97
C ASP A 394 -1.45 9.63 -3.53
N LEU A 395 -2.28 9.99 -2.56
CA LEU A 395 -1.99 9.82 -1.13
C LEU A 395 -2.99 8.87 -0.48
N TYR A 396 -2.57 7.71 0.00
CA TYR A 396 -3.50 6.68 0.48
C TYR A 396 -3.87 6.77 1.98
N SER A 397 -3.39 7.77 2.74
CA SER A 397 -3.72 7.89 4.18
C SER A 397 -3.99 9.33 4.67
N PRO A 398 -4.99 9.52 5.58
CA PRO A 398 -5.46 10.83 6.06
C PRO A 398 -4.46 11.70 6.85
N LYS A 399 -3.31 11.17 7.28
CA LYS A 399 -2.54 11.79 8.36
C LYS A 399 -1.50 12.78 7.85
N LEU A 400 -1.90 14.03 7.63
CA LEU A 400 -0.93 15.13 7.52
C LEU A 400 -0.25 15.36 8.88
N PRO A 401 1.10 15.31 8.98
CA PRO A 401 1.79 15.44 10.25
C PRO A 401 1.82 16.89 10.79
N ALA A 402 1.86 17.00 12.11
CA ALA A 402 1.67 18.21 12.90
C ALA A 402 2.67 19.36 12.64
N ALA A 403 3.85 19.12 12.07
CA ALA A 403 4.82 20.18 11.80
C ALA A 403 4.50 21.03 10.54
N LEU A 404 3.51 20.64 9.72
CA LEU A 404 2.97 21.54 8.68
C LEU A 404 2.05 22.60 9.34
N LEU A 405 1.57 22.32 10.56
CA LEU A 405 0.81 23.23 11.42
C LEU A 405 1.72 24.08 12.33
N GLN A 406 2.96 23.65 12.61
CA GLN A 406 3.94 24.46 13.37
C GLN A 406 4.48 25.66 12.58
N ALA A 407 4.32 25.66 11.25
CA ALA A 407 4.57 26.83 10.40
C ALA A 407 3.45 27.88 10.47
N VAL A 408 2.41 27.68 11.29
CA VAL A 408 1.29 28.60 11.52
C VAL A 408 1.23 28.98 13.02
N PRO A 409 1.61 30.21 13.40
CA PRO A 409 1.98 30.58 14.78
C PRO A 409 0.85 30.60 15.83
N HIS A 410 -0.37 30.17 15.54
CA HIS A 410 -1.53 30.31 16.43
C HIS A 410 -2.03 28.99 17.05
N LEU A 411 -1.32 27.88 16.84
CA LEU A 411 -1.87 26.53 17.06
C LEU A 411 -1.30 25.69 18.20
N GLY A 412 -0.30 26.20 18.94
CA GLY A 412 0.35 25.48 20.04
C GLY A 412 -0.60 24.87 21.09
N PRO A 413 -1.58 25.61 21.63
CA PRO A 413 -2.41 25.11 22.74
C PRO A 413 -3.34 23.93 22.39
N VAL A 414 -3.75 23.81 21.13
CA VAL A 414 -4.62 22.72 20.65
C VAL A 414 -3.81 21.44 20.43
N LEU A 415 -2.54 21.59 20.04
CA LEU A 415 -1.63 20.49 19.74
C LEU A 415 -1.16 19.76 21.00
N ASP A 416 -0.91 20.50 22.08
CA ASP A 416 -0.49 19.93 23.38
C ASP A 416 -1.63 19.13 24.03
N HIS A 417 -2.87 19.62 23.92
CA HIS A 417 -4.06 18.87 24.35
C HIS A 417 -4.25 17.57 23.55
N TRP A 418 -3.98 17.62 22.24
CA TRP A 418 -4.09 16.46 21.35
C TRP A 418 -3.03 15.37 21.63
N GLN A 419 -1.78 15.76 21.90
CA GLN A 419 -0.72 14.81 22.25
C GLN A 419 -0.97 14.11 23.60
N GLN A 420 -1.52 14.86 24.58
CA GLN A 420 -1.90 14.29 25.88
C GLN A 420 -3.08 13.31 25.77
N GLU A 421 -4.08 13.60 24.92
CA GLU A 421 -5.22 12.69 24.71
C GLU A 421 -4.85 11.45 23.86
N GLN A 422 -3.91 11.56 22.90
CA GLN A 422 -3.39 10.40 22.16
C GLN A 422 -2.66 9.40 23.05
N ALA A 423 -1.85 9.88 24.00
CA ALA A 423 -1.16 9.03 24.97
C ALA A 423 -2.17 8.29 25.89
N ARG A 424 -3.40 8.79 26.00
CA ARG A 424 -4.42 8.30 26.92
C ARG A 424 -5.40 7.30 26.30
N MET A 425 -5.65 7.34 24.98
CA MET A 425 -6.78 6.63 24.35
C MET A 425 -6.42 5.42 23.45
N GLY A 426 -5.16 5.20 23.10
CA GLY A 426 -4.72 4.01 22.33
C GLY A 426 -5.10 4.02 20.82
N PRO A 427 -4.76 2.95 20.06
CA PRO A 427 -4.74 2.95 18.59
C PRO A 427 -6.12 3.00 17.88
N ASP A 428 -7.20 2.68 18.57
CA ASP A 428 -8.56 2.55 18.01
C ASP A 428 -9.42 3.82 18.13
N TRP A 429 -8.81 4.95 18.50
CA TRP A 429 -9.50 6.18 18.88
C TRP A 429 -10.42 6.77 17.79
N TRP A 430 -10.11 6.58 16.50
CA TRP A 430 -10.89 7.11 15.38
C TRP A 430 -12.30 6.52 15.26
N MET A 431 -12.57 5.36 15.87
CA MET A 431 -13.91 4.76 15.97
C MET A 431 -14.69 5.21 17.22
N ARG A 432 -14.06 5.86 18.21
CA ARG A 432 -14.68 6.19 19.51
C ARG A 432 -14.69 7.69 19.85
N ALA A 433 -13.95 8.52 19.11
CA ALA A 433 -13.87 9.95 19.37
C ALA A 433 -15.19 10.68 19.04
N ASP A 434 -15.55 11.65 19.88
CA ASP A 434 -16.62 12.61 19.59
C ASP A 434 -16.33 13.34 18.27
N TRP A 435 -17.28 13.30 17.35
CA TRP A 435 -17.20 13.90 16.01
C TRP A 435 -16.90 15.40 16.05
N SER A 436 -17.19 16.09 17.15
CA SER A 436 -16.92 17.52 17.33
C SER A 436 -15.42 17.86 17.40
N GLN A 437 -14.60 17.03 18.07
CA GLN A 437 -13.15 17.23 18.17
C GLN A 437 -12.44 16.91 16.84
N HIS A 438 -12.93 15.92 16.10
CA HIS A 438 -12.48 15.64 14.75
C HIS A 438 -12.74 16.82 13.80
N GLN A 439 -13.82 17.58 13.99
CA GLN A 439 -14.13 18.76 13.15
C GLN A 439 -13.17 19.93 13.37
N ALA A 440 -12.73 20.18 14.61
CA ALA A 440 -11.78 21.26 14.90
C ALA A 440 -10.40 21.01 14.26
N ILE A 441 -9.89 19.78 14.39
CA ILE A 441 -8.62 19.36 13.78
C ILE A 441 -8.73 19.34 12.23
N GLN A 442 -9.86 18.87 11.70
CA GLN A 442 -10.12 18.89 10.26
C GLN A 442 -10.31 20.30 9.69
N ALA A 443 -10.74 21.28 10.48
CA ALA A 443 -10.95 22.67 10.02
C ALA A 443 -9.64 23.44 9.82
N GLU A 444 -8.52 22.92 10.33
CA GLU A 444 -7.19 23.51 10.15
C GLU A 444 -6.36 22.76 9.11
N TRP A 445 -6.57 21.45 8.95
CA TRP A 445 -6.02 20.65 7.84
C TRP A 445 -6.54 21.06 6.46
N SER A 446 -7.61 21.86 6.40
CA SER A 446 -8.24 22.37 5.17
C SER A 446 -7.51 23.53 4.50
N ARG A 447 -6.55 24.19 5.17
CA ARG A 447 -5.89 25.39 4.61
C ARG A 447 -4.75 25.01 3.68
N TRP A 448 -5.11 24.57 2.47
CA TRP A 448 -4.17 24.46 1.37
C TRP A 448 -3.72 25.85 0.94
N ASP A 449 -2.41 26.07 1.01
CA ASP A 449 -1.78 27.31 0.58
C ASP A 449 -1.61 27.29 -0.94
N SER A 450 -2.12 28.33 -1.61
CA SER A 450 -1.87 28.59 -3.03
C SER A 450 -0.36 28.66 -3.37
N ALA A 451 0.50 28.88 -2.37
CA ALA A 451 1.95 28.84 -2.52
C ALA A 451 2.46 27.56 -3.19
N LEU A 452 1.81 26.40 -2.98
CA LEU A 452 2.26 25.12 -3.53
C LEU A 452 2.28 25.10 -5.07
N LEU A 453 1.27 25.70 -5.71
CA LEU A 453 1.15 25.72 -7.16
C LEU A 453 1.77 26.97 -7.79
N THR A 454 2.17 27.96 -6.98
CA THR A 454 2.82 29.21 -7.42
C THR A 454 3.98 28.99 -8.39
N PRO A 455 4.84 27.97 -8.22
CA PRO A 455 5.98 27.78 -9.11
C PRO A 455 5.65 27.13 -10.46
N VAL A 456 4.44 26.60 -10.65
CA VAL A 456 4.04 25.84 -11.86
C VAL A 456 2.85 26.49 -12.60
N PRO A 457 2.94 27.75 -13.05
CA PRO A 457 1.82 28.46 -13.69
C PRO A 457 1.42 27.91 -15.06
N HIS A 458 2.19 26.97 -15.60
CA HIS A 458 1.94 26.32 -16.89
C HIS A 458 1.24 24.96 -16.78
N LEU A 459 0.82 24.57 -15.59
CA LEU A 459 0.15 23.29 -15.36
C LEU A 459 -1.14 23.16 -16.18
N GLU A 460 -1.25 22.09 -16.97
CA GLU A 460 -2.39 21.78 -17.83
C GLU A 460 -3.27 20.67 -17.24
N GLN A 461 -2.67 19.76 -16.45
CA GLN A 461 -3.37 18.64 -15.80
C GLN A 461 -2.95 18.51 -14.34
N LEU A 462 -3.95 18.35 -13.48
CA LEU A 462 -3.78 18.22 -12.05
C LEU A 462 -4.67 17.12 -11.52
N THR A 463 -4.06 16.09 -10.94
CA THR A 463 -4.74 14.99 -10.26
C THR A 463 -4.32 14.96 -8.80
N PHE A 464 -5.30 14.99 -7.91
CA PHE A 464 -5.11 14.87 -6.47
C PHE A 464 -5.96 13.70 -5.94
N GLY A 465 -5.32 12.71 -5.35
CA GLY A 465 -5.90 11.51 -4.75
C GLY A 465 -5.78 11.47 -3.23
N GLY A 466 -6.84 10.99 -2.56
CA GLY A 466 -6.91 10.64 -1.14
C GLY A 466 -6.81 11.79 -0.12
N LEU A 467 -7.14 13.02 -0.53
CA LEU A 467 -7.11 14.18 0.37
C LEU A 467 -8.41 14.39 1.14
N TYR A 468 -8.32 14.68 2.45
CA TYR A 468 -9.45 15.18 3.25
C TYR A 468 -9.60 16.69 3.11
N LEU A 469 -10.17 17.12 1.98
CA LEU A 469 -10.47 18.53 1.71
C LEU A 469 -11.78 18.94 2.39
N THR A 470 -11.75 19.17 3.70
CA THR A 470 -12.96 19.63 4.43
C THR A 470 -13.45 21.00 3.95
N ALA A 471 -12.55 21.87 3.52
CA ALA A 471 -12.84 23.11 2.78
C ALA A 471 -11.60 23.52 1.96
N ALA A 472 -11.60 23.29 0.64
CA ALA A 472 -10.55 23.87 -0.19
C ALA A 472 -10.63 25.41 -0.11
N ASN A 473 -9.50 26.10 0.04
CA ASN A 473 -9.49 27.54 -0.16
C ASN A 473 -9.86 27.84 -1.62
N SER A 474 -10.74 28.81 -1.89
CA SER A 474 -11.11 29.19 -3.25
C SER A 474 -9.91 29.59 -4.11
N ASP A 475 -8.83 30.00 -3.45
CA ASP A 475 -7.67 30.61 -4.09
C ASP A 475 -6.57 29.58 -4.41
N PHE A 476 -6.75 28.30 -4.05
CA PHE A 476 -5.76 27.25 -4.27
C PHE A 476 -5.36 27.08 -5.74
N LEU A 477 -6.29 27.28 -6.68
CA LEU A 477 -6.04 27.19 -8.12
C LEU A 477 -5.57 28.52 -8.75
N ASN A 478 -5.47 29.62 -8.00
CA ASN A 478 -5.03 30.92 -8.52
C ASN A 478 -3.74 30.86 -9.34
N PRO A 479 -2.74 30.06 -8.97
CA PRO A 479 -1.50 29.99 -9.73
C PRO A 479 -1.60 29.30 -11.10
N THR A 480 -2.63 28.50 -11.38
CA THR A 480 -2.66 27.57 -12.53
C THR A 480 -3.75 27.89 -13.56
N PRO A 481 -3.79 29.12 -14.14
CA PRO A 481 -4.89 29.54 -15.01
C PRO A 481 -5.00 28.78 -16.34
N ARG A 482 -3.99 27.98 -16.69
CA ARG A 482 -3.95 27.14 -17.91
C ARG A 482 -4.50 25.73 -17.72
N LEU A 483 -5.00 25.41 -16.53
CA LEU A 483 -5.47 24.07 -16.20
C LEU A 483 -6.66 23.68 -17.10
N ARG A 484 -6.53 22.57 -17.82
CA ARG A 484 -7.56 21.99 -18.70
C ARG A 484 -8.20 20.74 -18.11
N ARG A 485 -7.45 20.00 -17.28
CA ARG A 485 -7.94 18.80 -16.60
C ARG A 485 -7.70 18.89 -15.11
N LEU A 486 -8.77 18.74 -14.33
CA LEU A 486 -8.73 18.71 -12.88
C LEU A 486 -9.42 17.45 -12.38
N ILE A 487 -8.69 16.63 -11.61
CA ILE A 487 -9.22 15.46 -10.92
C ILE A 487 -8.97 15.68 -9.43
N LEU A 488 -10.04 15.80 -8.66
CA LEU A 488 -10.03 15.85 -7.21
C LEU A 488 -10.70 14.59 -6.68
N ASP A 489 -9.91 13.60 -6.30
CA ASP A 489 -10.32 12.37 -5.66
C ASP A 489 -9.95 12.45 -4.18
N GLY A 490 -10.94 12.63 -3.31
CA GLY A 490 -10.69 12.83 -1.89
C GLY A 490 -11.94 13.07 -1.06
N ALA A 491 -11.77 13.08 0.24
CA ALA A 491 -12.80 13.32 1.23
C ALA A 491 -13.21 14.81 1.36
N MET A 492 -13.75 15.37 0.28
CA MET A 492 -14.47 16.65 0.28
C MET A 492 -15.83 16.56 0.98
N ARG A 493 -16.06 17.43 1.98
CA ARG A 493 -17.39 17.58 2.60
C ARG A 493 -18.27 18.57 1.84
N SER A 494 -17.66 19.61 1.30
CA SER A 494 -18.32 20.65 0.51
C SER A 494 -17.35 21.19 -0.54
N VAL A 495 -17.88 21.61 -1.69
CA VAL A 495 -17.10 22.24 -2.75
C VAL A 495 -17.28 23.77 -2.65
N PRO A 496 -16.19 24.56 -2.51
CA PRO A 496 -16.29 26.01 -2.44
C PRO A 496 -16.91 26.60 -3.72
N PRO A 497 -17.81 27.60 -3.63
CA PRO A 497 -18.44 28.22 -4.80
C PRO A 497 -17.48 28.84 -5.81
N LYS A 498 -16.30 29.27 -5.35
CA LYS A 498 -15.28 29.92 -6.16
C LYS A 498 -14.10 29.01 -6.51
N LEU A 499 -14.18 27.70 -6.23
CA LEU A 499 -13.07 26.77 -6.47
C LEU A 499 -12.55 26.84 -7.92
N LEU A 500 -13.45 26.94 -8.89
CA LEU A 500 -13.09 26.93 -10.32
C LEU A 500 -12.89 28.33 -10.92
N ALA A 501 -13.09 29.40 -10.13
CA ALA A 501 -12.92 30.78 -10.58
C ALA A 501 -11.56 31.04 -11.26
N PRO A 502 -10.44 30.44 -10.81
CA PRO A 502 -9.13 30.72 -11.40
C PRO A 502 -8.80 29.93 -12.66
N VAL A 503 -9.60 28.92 -13.03
CA VAL A 503 -9.29 27.97 -14.12
C VAL A 503 -10.33 27.99 -15.24
N PRO A 504 -10.59 29.13 -15.91
CA PRO A 504 -11.68 29.27 -16.87
C PRO A 504 -11.52 28.43 -18.16
N GLN A 505 -10.33 27.85 -18.39
CA GLN A 505 -10.03 26.99 -19.53
C GLN A 505 -10.29 25.50 -19.26
N LEU A 506 -10.88 25.15 -18.12
CA LEU A 506 -11.10 23.76 -17.73
C LEU A 506 -12.05 23.05 -18.71
N GLU A 507 -11.57 21.95 -19.30
CA GLU A 507 -12.31 21.12 -20.26
C GLU A 507 -12.81 19.81 -19.61
N HIS A 508 -12.09 19.30 -18.61
CA HIS A 508 -12.45 18.08 -17.89
C HIS A 508 -12.34 18.26 -16.37
N LEU A 509 -13.42 17.94 -15.67
CA LEU A 509 -13.52 18.00 -14.22
C LEU A 509 -13.97 16.64 -13.68
N THR A 510 -13.17 16.04 -12.80
CA THR A 510 -13.58 14.90 -11.97
C THR A 510 -13.58 15.30 -10.51
N LEU A 511 -14.71 15.20 -9.84
CA LEU A 511 -14.86 15.36 -8.40
C LEU A 511 -15.31 14.02 -7.83
N ARG A 512 -14.40 13.31 -7.17
CA ARG A 512 -14.70 12.07 -6.48
C ARG A 512 -14.59 12.30 -5.00
N SER A 513 -15.70 12.13 -4.29
CA SER A 513 -15.70 12.24 -2.85
C SER A 513 -16.68 11.32 -2.15
N PRO A 514 -16.19 10.51 -1.19
CA PRO A 514 -17.07 9.68 -0.37
C PRO A 514 -17.87 10.47 0.68
N PHE A 515 -17.56 11.75 0.91
CA PHE A 515 -18.12 12.54 2.03
C PHE A 515 -18.98 13.74 1.63
N LEU A 516 -19.23 13.95 0.33
CA LEU A 516 -20.17 14.98 -0.12
C LEU A 516 -21.59 14.59 0.35
N LYS A 517 -22.11 15.29 1.37
CA LYS A 517 -23.44 15.04 1.96
C LYS A 517 -24.37 16.22 1.72
N GLY A 518 -25.57 15.94 1.21
CA GLY A 518 -26.69 16.89 1.11
C GLY A 518 -26.60 17.91 -0.03
N THR A 519 -27.64 18.73 -0.17
CA THR A 519 -27.85 19.71 -1.26
C THR A 519 -26.93 20.94 -1.18
N SER A 520 -26.37 21.22 0.00
CA SER A 520 -25.43 22.32 0.24
C SER A 520 -23.98 21.99 -0.19
N SER A 521 -23.72 20.75 -0.63
CA SER A 521 -22.36 20.28 -0.91
C SER A 521 -21.81 20.72 -2.26
N LEU A 522 -22.68 20.99 -3.24
CA LEU A 522 -22.33 21.54 -4.56
C LEU A 522 -23.04 22.88 -4.75
N PRO A 523 -22.33 24.01 -4.89
CA PRO A 523 -22.97 25.30 -5.15
C PRO A 523 -23.45 25.40 -6.61
N SER A 524 -24.62 25.98 -6.84
CA SER A 524 -25.17 26.17 -8.21
C SER A 524 -24.25 27.00 -9.12
N THR A 525 -23.41 27.86 -8.52
CA THR A 525 -22.46 28.70 -9.25
C THR A 525 -21.12 28.02 -9.55
N LEU A 526 -20.90 26.78 -9.10
CA LEU A 526 -19.61 26.08 -9.22
C LEU A 526 -19.05 26.10 -10.65
N LEU A 527 -19.90 25.81 -11.64
CA LEU A 527 -19.51 25.69 -13.04
C LEU A 527 -19.54 27.02 -13.82
N THR A 528 -20.02 28.10 -13.20
CA THR A 528 -20.09 29.44 -13.84
C THR A 528 -18.76 29.89 -14.45
N PRO A 529 -17.60 29.67 -13.79
CA PRO A 529 -16.32 30.11 -14.33
C PRO A 529 -15.79 29.28 -15.51
N VAL A 530 -16.35 28.10 -15.79
CA VAL A 530 -15.77 27.12 -16.73
C VAL A 530 -16.70 26.76 -17.90
N PRO A 531 -17.15 27.73 -18.72
CA PRO A 531 -18.13 27.48 -19.79
C PRO A 531 -17.63 26.58 -20.94
N GLN A 532 -16.33 26.29 -20.98
CA GLN A 532 -15.69 25.40 -21.96
C GLN A 532 -15.71 23.93 -21.55
N LEU A 533 -16.23 23.60 -20.36
CA LEU A 533 -16.23 22.24 -19.82
C LEU A 533 -16.95 21.27 -20.78
N ARG A 534 -16.25 20.21 -21.18
CA ARG A 534 -16.75 19.14 -22.06
C ARG A 534 -17.03 17.86 -21.31
N SER A 535 -16.35 17.61 -20.20
CA SER A 535 -16.45 16.38 -19.44
C SER A 535 -16.58 16.66 -17.95
N LEU A 536 -17.65 16.16 -17.34
CA LEU A 536 -17.92 16.30 -15.91
C LEU A 536 -18.16 14.91 -15.30
N HIS A 537 -17.32 14.53 -14.35
CA HIS A 537 -17.48 13.30 -13.58
C HIS A 537 -17.67 13.68 -12.10
N LEU A 538 -18.85 13.42 -11.57
CA LEU A 538 -19.15 13.55 -10.15
C LEU A 538 -19.30 12.15 -9.59
N HIS A 539 -18.48 11.78 -8.63
CA HIS A 539 -18.60 10.51 -7.92
C HIS A 539 -18.84 10.82 -6.45
N VAL A 540 -20.08 10.60 -6.00
CA VAL A 540 -20.49 10.86 -4.62
C VAL A 540 -21.01 9.58 -3.98
N GLY A 541 -20.27 9.06 -3.02
CA GLY A 541 -20.66 7.86 -2.29
C GLY A 541 -19.47 7.22 -1.60
N GLY A 542 -19.53 7.17 -0.27
CA GLY A 542 -18.63 6.35 0.53
C GLY A 542 -19.29 5.01 0.82
N TYR A 543 -18.51 3.92 0.75
CA TYR A 543 -18.91 2.56 1.16
C TYR A 543 -19.17 2.41 2.68
N PHE A 544 -19.26 3.52 3.42
CA PHE A 544 -19.21 3.51 4.86
C PHE A 544 -20.58 3.84 5.45
N GLU A 545 -21.13 2.83 6.13
CA GLU A 545 -22.33 2.78 6.98
C GLU A 545 -23.61 2.25 6.31
N ARG A 546 -24.02 1.07 6.79
CA ARG A 546 -25.09 0.20 6.29
C ARG A 546 -26.50 0.83 6.19
N ASN A 547 -26.70 2.08 6.60
CA ASN A 547 -28.05 2.66 6.78
C ASN A 547 -28.21 4.15 6.41
N TYR A 548 -27.18 4.85 5.93
CA TYR A 548 -27.29 6.29 5.63
C TYR A 548 -26.94 6.60 4.17
N PHE A 549 -27.89 6.36 3.27
CA PHE A 549 -27.82 6.87 1.91
C PHE A 549 -28.12 8.37 1.93
N PHE A 550 -27.09 9.18 1.70
CA PHE A 550 -27.27 10.61 1.49
C PHE A 550 -27.56 10.83 0.02
N GLU A 551 -28.79 11.22 -0.30
CA GLU A 551 -29.14 11.72 -1.63
C GLU A 551 -28.50 13.10 -1.81
N VAL A 552 -27.65 13.25 -2.82
CA VAL A 552 -27.07 14.53 -3.21
C VAL A 552 -27.93 15.11 -4.31
N THR A 553 -28.81 16.04 -3.95
CA THR A 553 -29.57 16.79 -4.96
C THR A 553 -28.64 17.77 -5.66
N LEU A 554 -28.48 17.64 -6.97
CA LEU A 554 -27.76 18.63 -7.77
C LEU A 554 -28.56 19.95 -7.74
N PRO A 555 -27.93 21.12 -7.53
CA PRO A 555 -28.65 22.39 -7.59
C PRO A 555 -29.29 22.62 -8.96
N LYS A 556 -30.48 23.22 -8.97
CA LYS A 556 -31.10 23.70 -10.21
C LYS A 556 -30.16 24.69 -10.90
N GLY A 557 -29.96 24.51 -12.20
CA GLY A 557 -29.09 25.36 -13.00
C GLY A 557 -27.58 25.09 -12.87
N LEU A 558 -27.15 24.04 -12.14
CA LEU A 558 -25.71 23.71 -12.05
C LEU A 558 -25.06 23.57 -13.44
N LEU A 559 -25.75 22.94 -14.40
CA LEU A 559 -25.25 22.73 -15.75
C LEU A 559 -25.54 23.89 -16.72
N ALA A 560 -26.34 24.89 -16.32
CA ALA A 560 -26.67 26.03 -17.18
C ALA A 560 -25.45 26.77 -17.75
N PRO A 561 -24.34 26.92 -17.01
CA PRO A 561 -23.14 27.59 -17.53
C PRO A 561 -22.29 26.77 -18.51
N VAL A 562 -22.55 25.46 -18.69
CA VAL A 562 -21.69 24.54 -19.47
C VAL A 562 -22.42 23.92 -20.67
N PRO A 563 -22.87 24.74 -21.65
CA PRO A 563 -23.64 24.24 -22.80
C PRO A 563 -22.85 23.32 -23.74
N ASN A 564 -21.52 23.27 -23.60
CA ASN A 564 -20.62 22.44 -24.40
C ASN A 564 -20.35 21.06 -23.78
N LEU A 565 -21.05 20.68 -22.71
CA LEU A 565 -20.83 19.40 -22.06
C LEU A 565 -21.16 18.24 -23.02
N GLU A 566 -20.15 17.41 -23.32
CA GLU A 566 -20.22 16.23 -24.18
C GLU A 566 -20.33 14.93 -23.37
N SER A 567 -19.78 14.92 -22.15
CA SER A 567 -19.76 13.77 -21.25
C SER A 567 -20.14 14.15 -19.83
N LEU A 568 -21.14 13.46 -19.27
CA LEU A 568 -21.58 13.60 -17.89
C LEU A 568 -21.57 12.23 -17.23
N THR A 569 -20.82 12.08 -16.15
CA THR A 569 -20.88 10.87 -15.30
C THR A 569 -21.26 11.26 -13.88
N LEU A 570 -22.28 10.63 -13.31
CA LEU A 570 -22.80 10.91 -11.98
C LEU A 570 -22.81 9.62 -11.15
N VAL A 571 -21.67 9.13 -10.68
CA VAL A 571 -21.62 7.88 -9.90
C VAL A 571 -22.09 8.12 -8.46
N GLY A 572 -23.18 7.48 -8.05
CA GLY A 572 -23.72 7.60 -6.69
C GLY A 572 -25.18 8.06 -6.64
N HIS A 573 -25.67 8.38 -5.45
CA HIS A 573 -27.07 8.74 -5.21
C HIS A 573 -27.34 10.22 -5.49
N PHE A 574 -27.51 10.58 -6.76
CA PHE A 574 -27.86 11.94 -7.14
C PHE A 574 -29.36 12.13 -7.35
N GLY A 575 -29.94 13.11 -6.66
CA GLY A 575 -31.25 13.65 -7.04
C GLY A 575 -31.05 14.60 -8.23
N VAL A 576 -31.54 14.24 -9.41
CA VAL A 576 -31.40 15.05 -10.63
C VAL A 576 -32.74 15.68 -10.97
N TRP A 577 -32.76 16.98 -11.22
CA TRP A 577 -33.96 17.69 -11.69
C TRP A 577 -34.16 17.46 -13.19
N PRO A 578 -35.41 17.35 -13.69
CA PRO A 578 -35.73 17.28 -15.11
C PRO A 578 -34.99 18.32 -15.97
N ASP A 579 -35.02 19.56 -15.51
CA ASP A 579 -34.45 20.71 -16.23
C ASP A 579 -32.92 20.65 -16.34
N LEU A 580 -32.23 19.77 -15.62
CA LEU A 580 -30.76 19.76 -15.56
C LEU A 580 -30.14 19.44 -16.93
N LEU A 581 -30.76 18.55 -17.70
CA LEU A 581 -30.25 18.10 -19.01
C LEU A 581 -30.63 19.04 -20.16
N ALA A 582 -31.64 19.90 -19.97
CA ALA A 582 -32.04 20.90 -20.95
C ALA A 582 -30.89 21.87 -21.30
N TYR A 583 -29.93 22.04 -20.39
CA TYR A 583 -28.79 22.93 -20.58
C TYR A 583 -27.62 22.31 -21.34
N THR A 584 -27.65 21.01 -21.66
CA THR A 584 -26.52 20.28 -22.26
C THR A 584 -26.89 19.66 -23.62
N PRO A 585 -27.19 20.45 -24.65
CA PRO A 585 -27.63 19.95 -25.96
C PRO A 585 -26.55 19.17 -26.72
N ARG A 586 -25.28 19.24 -26.29
CA ARG A 586 -24.15 18.52 -26.91
C ARG A 586 -23.81 17.21 -26.21
N LEU A 587 -24.61 16.78 -25.24
CA LEU A 587 -24.31 15.61 -24.44
C LEU A 587 -24.36 14.34 -25.30
N ARG A 588 -23.22 13.64 -25.39
CA ARG A 588 -23.06 12.37 -26.13
C ARG A 588 -22.94 11.18 -25.21
N TYR A 589 -22.41 11.38 -24.00
CA TYR A 589 -22.24 10.33 -22.99
C TYR A 589 -22.92 10.73 -21.67
N LEU A 590 -23.80 9.86 -21.18
CA LEU A 590 -24.42 9.98 -19.86
C LEU A 590 -24.17 8.69 -19.05
N GLY A 591 -23.38 8.77 -17.99
CA GLY A 591 -22.90 7.62 -17.22
C GLY A 591 -23.20 7.68 -15.71
N GLY A 592 -23.27 6.53 -15.06
CA GLY A 592 -23.28 6.37 -13.59
C GLY A 592 -24.52 6.83 -12.85
N VAL A 593 -25.48 7.48 -13.53
CA VAL A 593 -26.55 8.22 -12.86
C VAL A 593 -27.52 7.30 -12.12
N THR A 594 -27.68 7.47 -10.82
CA THR A 594 -28.84 6.92 -10.08
C THR A 594 -30.00 7.89 -10.29
N LEU A 595 -30.76 7.75 -11.37
CA LEU A 595 -31.84 8.68 -11.67
C LEU A 595 -33.00 8.42 -10.71
N ARG A 596 -33.24 9.36 -9.80
CA ARG A 596 -34.48 9.43 -9.02
C ARG A 596 -35.22 10.68 -9.52
N LEU A 597 -36.37 10.47 -10.17
CA LEU A 597 -37.32 11.51 -10.60
C LEU A 597 -36.82 12.49 -11.69
N LEU A 598 -36.51 11.98 -12.88
CA LEU A 598 -36.76 12.76 -14.10
C LEU A 598 -38.26 12.65 -14.40
N LEU A 599 -39.07 13.60 -13.93
CA LEU A 599 -40.36 13.84 -14.57
C LEU A 599 -40.10 14.38 -15.98
N LEU A 600 -40.48 13.55 -16.96
CA LEU A 600 -40.26 13.54 -18.41
C LEU A 600 -40.34 14.83 -19.28
N GLY A 601 -40.41 16.04 -18.72
CA GLY A 601 -40.57 17.25 -19.52
C GLY A 601 -39.43 17.53 -20.52
N ASP A 602 -38.17 17.23 -20.17
CA ASP A 602 -37.03 17.93 -20.78
C ASP A 602 -35.99 17.04 -21.50
N LEU A 603 -36.29 15.76 -21.74
CA LEU A 603 -35.36 14.86 -22.48
C LEU A 603 -35.30 15.15 -23.99
N GLU A 604 -36.13 16.06 -24.51
CA GLU A 604 -36.13 16.49 -25.92
C GLU A 604 -34.76 17.05 -26.37
N ASN A 605 -33.90 17.48 -25.45
CA ASN A 605 -32.58 18.00 -25.82
C ASN A 605 -31.49 16.92 -25.95
N LEU A 606 -31.80 15.64 -25.72
CA LEU A 606 -30.82 14.53 -25.73
C LEU A 606 -30.74 13.75 -27.04
N HIS A 607 -31.23 14.29 -28.15
CA HIS A 607 -31.18 13.60 -29.44
C HIS A 607 -29.76 13.20 -29.86
N HIS A 608 -28.70 13.85 -29.36
CA HIS A 608 -27.30 13.54 -29.70
C HIS A 608 -26.63 12.47 -28.83
N LEU A 609 -27.38 11.81 -27.93
CA LEU A 609 -26.81 10.85 -27.00
C LEU A 609 -26.36 9.58 -27.74
N GLU A 610 -25.06 9.31 -27.71
CA GLU A 610 -24.44 8.15 -28.34
C GLU A 610 -24.31 6.98 -27.35
N ARG A 611 -24.16 7.28 -26.06
CA ARG A 611 -23.90 6.28 -25.02
C ARG A 611 -24.61 6.61 -23.72
N VAL A 612 -25.27 5.61 -23.15
CA VAL A 612 -25.88 5.69 -21.82
C VAL A 612 -25.38 4.53 -20.98
N ALA A 613 -24.83 4.85 -19.81
CA ALA A 613 -24.47 3.87 -18.80
C ALA A 613 -25.20 4.20 -17.50
N TYR A 614 -26.17 3.38 -17.15
CA TYR A 614 -26.94 3.46 -15.93
C TYR A 614 -26.37 2.51 -14.90
N ASN A 615 -26.27 2.95 -13.64
CA ASN A 615 -25.84 2.09 -12.54
C ASN A 615 -26.75 2.29 -11.34
N PHE A 616 -27.56 1.27 -11.03
CA PHE A 616 -28.47 1.26 -9.89
C PHE A 616 -27.95 0.33 -8.81
N PRO A 617 -27.50 0.87 -7.66
CA PRO A 617 -26.97 0.02 -6.62
C PRO A 617 -28.03 -0.71 -5.77
N TRP A 618 -29.33 -0.36 -5.82
CA TRP A 618 -30.32 -0.89 -4.86
C TRP A 618 -31.75 -1.15 -5.39
N PRO A 619 -32.44 -2.25 -5.03
CA PRO A 619 -33.77 -2.58 -5.55
C PRO A 619 -34.99 -1.75 -5.17
N SER A 620 -34.96 -0.90 -4.14
CA SER A 620 -36.16 -0.82 -3.28
C SER A 620 -37.18 0.30 -3.52
N ARG A 621 -37.00 1.30 -4.42
CA ARG A 621 -38.00 2.41 -4.57
C ARG A 621 -38.15 3.12 -5.93
N SER A 622 -37.60 2.61 -7.05
CA SER A 622 -37.39 3.44 -8.27
C SER A 622 -37.88 2.86 -9.61
N ALA A 623 -38.76 1.86 -9.59
CA ALA A 623 -39.25 1.22 -10.83
C ALA A 623 -39.87 2.17 -11.87
N THR A 624 -40.32 3.36 -11.47
CA THR A 624 -40.92 4.37 -12.36
C THR A 624 -39.92 5.02 -13.32
N VAL A 625 -38.65 5.19 -12.94
CA VAL A 625 -37.68 5.97 -13.75
C VAL A 625 -37.24 5.22 -15.01
N TRP A 626 -37.19 3.89 -14.95
CA TRP A 626 -36.90 3.04 -16.11
C TRP A 626 -37.95 3.18 -17.23
N GLN A 627 -39.21 3.31 -16.85
CA GLN A 627 -40.33 3.45 -17.80
C GLN A 627 -40.15 4.71 -18.64
N ASP A 628 -39.78 5.79 -17.97
CA ASP A 628 -39.64 7.11 -18.56
C ASP A 628 -38.44 7.19 -19.50
N ILE A 629 -37.29 6.66 -19.08
CA ILE A 629 -36.10 6.58 -19.94
C ILE A 629 -36.38 5.69 -21.15
N ALA A 630 -37.08 4.57 -20.96
CA ALA A 630 -37.38 3.65 -22.04
C ALA A 630 -38.27 4.31 -23.11
N VAL A 631 -39.35 4.98 -22.69
CA VAL A 631 -40.26 5.69 -23.60
C VAL A 631 -39.53 6.81 -24.35
N LYS A 632 -38.66 7.60 -23.69
CA LYS A 632 -37.94 8.68 -24.38
C LYS A 632 -36.73 8.24 -25.18
N ALA A 633 -36.14 7.08 -24.88
CA ALA A 633 -35.07 6.52 -25.70
C ALA A 633 -35.54 6.18 -27.13
N GLU A 634 -36.85 5.97 -27.37
CA GLU A 634 -37.44 5.94 -28.73
C GLU A 634 -37.01 7.17 -29.57
N GLU A 635 -36.82 8.32 -28.94
CA GLU A 635 -36.42 9.58 -29.57
C GLU A 635 -34.89 9.78 -29.66
N MET A 636 -34.08 8.75 -29.35
CA MET A 636 -32.61 8.80 -29.37
C MET A 636 -32.01 7.99 -30.55
N PRO A 637 -32.10 8.49 -31.79
CA PRO A 637 -31.72 7.72 -32.98
C PRO A 637 -30.21 7.44 -33.13
N TYR A 638 -29.36 8.13 -32.35
CA TYR A 638 -27.91 7.99 -32.40
C TYR A 638 -27.33 7.09 -31.30
N LEU A 639 -28.17 6.44 -30.48
CA LEU A 639 -27.72 5.58 -29.40
C LEU A 639 -26.96 4.35 -29.92
N GLN A 640 -25.67 4.27 -29.61
CA GLN A 640 -24.74 3.21 -30.03
C GLN A 640 -24.41 2.22 -28.91
N SER A 641 -24.40 2.66 -27.66
CA SER A 641 -24.12 1.80 -26.50
C SER A 641 -25.12 2.11 -25.39
N PHE A 642 -25.76 1.06 -24.88
CA PHE A 642 -26.67 1.14 -23.76
C PHE A 642 -26.27 0.13 -22.70
N ASN A 643 -25.90 0.63 -21.53
CA ASN A 643 -25.54 -0.18 -20.39
C ASN A 643 -26.52 0.09 -19.24
N ALA A 644 -27.26 -0.94 -18.87
CA ALA A 644 -28.27 -0.93 -17.82
C ALA A 644 -27.80 -1.81 -16.65
N LEU A 645 -26.99 -1.27 -15.74
CA LEU A 645 -26.58 -1.98 -14.54
C LEU A 645 -27.59 -1.78 -13.41
N GLY A 646 -28.21 -2.85 -12.91
CA GLY A 646 -29.07 -2.81 -11.73
C GLY A 646 -30.56 -3.02 -12.02
N THR A 647 -31.35 -3.13 -10.95
CA THR A 647 -32.71 -3.69 -10.99
C THR A 647 -33.60 -3.18 -12.14
N PRO A 648 -34.24 -4.08 -12.89
CA PRO A 648 -35.19 -3.72 -13.93
C PRO A 648 -36.47 -3.16 -13.31
N PRO A 649 -37.34 -2.52 -14.12
CA PRO A 649 -38.63 -2.04 -13.67
C PRO A 649 -39.46 -3.17 -13.05
N ILE A 650 -39.90 -2.96 -11.81
CA ILE A 650 -41.08 -3.63 -11.28
C ILE A 650 -42.29 -2.97 -11.96
N VAL A 651 -42.86 -3.66 -12.95
CA VAL A 651 -44.15 -3.38 -13.61
C VAL A 651 -44.26 -2.02 -14.28
N LEU A 652 -44.28 -1.99 -15.63
CA LEU A 652 -44.69 -0.82 -16.41
C LEU A 652 -46.20 -0.59 -16.27
N VAL A 653 -46.60 0.36 -15.43
CA VAL A 653 -48.00 0.76 -15.26
C VAL A 653 -48.18 2.15 -15.87
N PRO A 654 -49.20 2.40 -16.71
CA PRO A 654 -49.42 3.72 -17.30
C PRO A 654 -49.46 4.83 -16.23
N LEU A 655 -48.85 5.99 -16.51
CA LEU A 655 -48.81 7.14 -15.57
C LEU A 655 -50.21 7.55 -15.07
N SER A 656 -51.23 7.39 -15.91
CA SER A 656 -52.64 7.61 -15.56
C SER A 656 -53.14 6.68 -14.45
N PHE A 657 -52.69 5.43 -14.43
CA PHE A 657 -53.01 4.45 -13.39
C PHE A 657 -52.32 4.79 -12.06
N LEU A 658 -51.05 5.22 -12.10
CA LEU A 658 -50.34 5.69 -10.89
C LEU A 658 -50.98 6.95 -10.30
N GLN A 659 -51.38 7.92 -11.13
CA GLN A 659 -52.11 9.11 -10.68
C GLN A 659 -53.47 8.75 -10.06
N GLN A 660 -54.16 7.75 -10.61
CA GLN A 660 -55.44 7.26 -10.08
C GLN A 660 -55.25 6.46 -8.76
N LEU A 661 -54.16 5.72 -8.60
CA LEU A 661 -53.84 4.98 -7.38
C LEU A 661 -53.47 5.92 -6.22
N VAL A 662 -52.62 6.93 -6.49
CA VAL A 662 -52.18 7.93 -5.50
C VAL A 662 -53.34 8.81 -5.04
N THR A 663 -54.29 9.13 -5.93
CA THR A 663 -55.48 9.92 -5.57
C THR A 663 -56.58 9.10 -4.90
N SER A 664 -56.67 7.78 -5.14
CA SER A 664 -57.73 6.94 -4.58
C SER A 664 -57.40 6.30 -3.23
N HIS A 665 -56.11 6.13 -2.89
CA HIS A 665 -55.70 5.44 -1.65
C HIS A 665 -54.46 6.07 -0.98
N PRO A 666 -54.57 7.30 -0.43
CA PRO A 666 -53.47 7.90 0.33
C PRO A 666 -53.19 7.07 1.60
N GLY A 667 -52.04 6.39 1.65
CA GLY A 667 -51.54 5.72 2.86
C GLY A 667 -51.39 4.18 2.82
N LYS A 668 -51.47 3.53 1.65
CA LYS A 668 -51.21 2.08 1.49
C LYS A 668 -50.18 1.80 0.39
N ASP A 669 -48.94 2.22 0.61
CA ASP A 669 -47.92 2.26 -0.44
C ASP A 669 -47.22 0.91 -0.76
N HIS A 670 -47.55 -0.19 -0.07
CA HIS A 670 -46.74 -1.42 -0.12
C HIS A 670 -47.46 -2.73 -0.50
N GLU A 671 -48.79 -2.81 -0.47
CA GLU A 671 -49.50 -4.10 -0.63
C GLU A 671 -50.19 -4.33 -1.99
N LEU A 672 -50.22 -3.36 -2.90
CA LEU A 672 -51.10 -3.44 -4.10
C LEU A 672 -50.40 -3.54 -5.47
N LEU A 673 -49.06 -3.54 -5.55
CA LEU A 673 -48.36 -3.81 -6.81
C LEU A 673 -48.11 -5.32 -6.97
N GLN A 674 -49.16 -6.07 -7.33
CA GLN A 674 -48.94 -7.40 -7.90
C GLN A 674 -48.28 -7.25 -9.29
N PRO A 675 -47.33 -8.13 -9.66
CA PRO A 675 -46.65 -8.08 -10.94
C PRO A 675 -47.56 -8.57 -12.07
N GLY A 676 -48.52 -7.73 -12.46
CA GLY A 676 -49.41 -7.95 -13.61
C GLY A 676 -49.13 -6.92 -14.69
N GLU A 677 -48.77 -7.39 -15.89
CA GLU A 677 -48.67 -6.63 -17.14
C GLU A 677 -47.53 -5.59 -17.24
N GLY A 678 -46.27 -6.03 -17.07
CA GLY A 678 -45.12 -5.21 -17.45
C GLY A 678 -44.90 -5.18 -18.97
N ARG A 679 -44.82 -3.98 -19.56
CA ARG A 679 -44.28 -3.73 -20.90
C ARG A 679 -42.85 -4.26 -21.05
N TYR A 680 -42.48 -4.65 -22.26
CA TYR A 680 -41.34 -5.51 -22.53
C TYR A 680 -40.10 -4.69 -22.91
N LEU A 681 -38.89 -5.19 -22.57
CA LEU A 681 -37.62 -4.71 -23.15
C LEU A 681 -37.67 -4.71 -24.70
N GLU A 682 -38.52 -5.55 -25.26
CA GLU A 682 -38.87 -5.59 -26.70
C GLU A 682 -39.39 -4.27 -27.23
N GLU A 683 -40.32 -3.63 -26.53
CA GLU A 683 -40.88 -2.34 -26.94
C GLU A 683 -39.78 -1.28 -26.96
N TRP A 684 -38.84 -1.32 -26.01
CA TRP A 684 -37.73 -0.38 -25.95
C TRP A 684 -36.73 -0.54 -27.09
N LEU A 685 -36.44 -1.79 -27.48
CA LEU A 685 -35.51 -2.09 -28.55
C LEU A 685 -36.03 -1.61 -29.90
N VAL A 686 -37.34 -1.32 -30.04
CA VAL A 686 -37.91 -0.77 -31.27
C VAL A 686 -37.18 0.52 -31.67
N ASP A 687 -36.84 0.59 -32.96
CA ASP A 687 -36.12 1.70 -33.61
C ASP A 687 -34.67 1.97 -33.14
N LYS A 688 -34.04 1.04 -32.40
CA LYS A 688 -32.63 1.13 -31.98
C LYS A 688 -31.63 0.58 -33.02
N GLY A 689 -31.85 0.90 -34.29
CA GLY A 689 -31.06 0.35 -35.40
C GLY A 689 -29.55 0.68 -35.38
N GLN A 690 -29.13 1.68 -34.60
CA GLN A 690 -27.73 2.08 -34.43
C GLN A 690 -27.02 1.39 -33.25
N LEU A 691 -27.75 0.64 -32.41
CA LEU A 691 -27.20 0.04 -31.21
C LEU A 691 -26.16 -1.03 -31.57
N THR A 692 -24.94 -0.87 -31.05
CA THR A 692 -23.81 -1.79 -31.24
C THR A 692 -23.43 -2.54 -29.96
N GLU A 693 -23.82 -2.01 -28.81
CA GLU A 693 -23.58 -2.62 -27.51
C GLU A 693 -24.82 -2.48 -26.63
N LEU A 694 -25.24 -3.60 -26.06
CA LEU A 694 -26.35 -3.68 -25.12
C LEU A 694 -25.89 -4.50 -23.92
N GLN A 695 -25.82 -3.87 -22.76
CA GLN A 695 -25.60 -4.55 -21.50
C GLN A 695 -26.83 -4.36 -20.63
N PHE A 696 -27.39 -5.45 -20.12
CA PHE A 696 -28.54 -5.43 -19.25
C PHE A 696 -28.27 -6.33 -18.05
N PHE A 697 -28.35 -5.76 -16.85
CA PHE A 697 -28.13 -6.48 -15.61
C PHE A 697 -29.32 -6.38 -14.67
N ASP A 698 -30.02 -7.49 -14.54
CA ASP A 698 -31.03 -7.68 -13.52
C ASP A 698 -30.51 -8.55 -12.37
N PRO A 699 -30.16 -7.95 -11.21
CA PRO A 699 -29.74 -8.69 -10.04
C PRO A 699 -30.86 -9.48 -9.34
N ASN A 700 -32.14 -9.24 -9.67
CA ASN A 700 -33.28 -9.75 -8.92
C ASN A 700 -34.14 -10.76 -9.67
N ASP A 701 -33.74 -11.18 -10.87
CA ASP A 701 -34.49 -12.14 -11.70
C ASP A 701 -35.95 -11.70 -11.96
N TYR A 702 -36.16 -10.40 -12.16
CA TYR A 702 -37.43 -9.79 -12.58
C TYR A 702 -37.59 -9.67 -14.10
N LEU A 703 -36.53 -9.89 -14.87
CA LEU A 703 -36.55 -9.93 -16.33
C LEU A 703 -37.56 -10.99 -16.78
N GLN A 704 -38.60 -10.50 -17.44
CA GLN A 704 -39.58 -11.37 -18.09
C GLN A 704 -38.89 -12.11 -19.26
N PRO A 705 -39.46 -13.25 -19.68
CA PRO A 705 -38.97 -13.96 -20.86
C PRO A 705 -38.94 -13.02 -22.08
N PHE A 706 -37.85 -13.07 -22.83
CA PHE A 706 -37.74 -12.39 -24.12
C PHE A 706 -38.62 -13.09 -25.16
N SER A 707 -39.21 -12.35 -26.09
CA SER A 707 -39.79 -12.89 -27.32
C SER A 707 -38.71 -13.04 -28.39
N SER A 708 -38.96 -13.91 -29.36
CA SER A 708 -38.10 -14.14 -30.52
C SER A 708 -37.91 -12.88 -31.38
N HIS A 709 -38.71 -11.84 -31.17
CA HIS A 709 -38.67 -10.59 -31.94
C HIS A 709 -37.85 -9.48 -31.28
N SER A 710 -37.44 -9.65 -30.01
CA SER A 710 -36.81 -8.60 -29.20
C SER A 710 -35.64 -7.88 -29.88
N LEU A 711 -34.78 -8.61 -30.59
CA LEU A 711 -33.56 -8.06 -31.18
C LEU A 711 -33.70 -7.67 -32.67
N GLN A 712 -34.89 -7.83 -33.27
CA GLN A 712 -35.12 -7.58 -34.72
C GLN A 712 -34.80 -6.15 -35.15
N THR A 713 -34.90 -5.21 -34.22
CA THR A 713 -34.70 -3.78 -34.44
C THR A 713 -33.28 -3.32 -34.11
N THR A 714 -32.40 -4.22 -33.66
CA THR A 714 -30.99 -3.94 -33.35
C THR A 714 -30.01 -4.78 -34.19
N PRO A 715 -30.10 -4.79 -35.54
CA PRO A 715 -29.29 -5.68 -36.39
C PRO A 715 -27.78 -5.36 -36.38
N ARG A 716 -27.38 -4.19 -35.86
CA ARG A 716 -25.98 -3.75 -35.75
C ARG A 716 -25.31 -4.16 -34.44
N LEU A 717 -26.02 -4.88 -33.56
CA LEU A 717 -25.52 -5.27 -32.26
C LEU A 717 -24.28 -6.17 -32.40
N LYS A 718 -23.18 -5.77 -31.78
CA LYS A 718 -21.89 -6.48 -31.74
C LYS A 718 -21.62 -7.10 -30.38
N TYR A 719 -22.08 -6.47 -29.30
CA TYR A 719 -21.88 -6.94 -27.94
C TYR A 719 -23.21 -6.98 -27.20
N LEU A 720 -23.53 -8.14 -26.64
CA LEU A 720 -24.73 -8.36 -25.86
C LEU A 720 -24.35 -8.99 -24.53
N THR A 721 -24.55 -8.26 -23.44
CA THR A 721 -24.45 -8.78 -22.07
C THR A 721 -25.85 -8.82 -21.47
N LEU A 722 -26.31 -10.00 -21.06
CA LEU A 722 -27.61 -10.20 -20.42
C LEU A 722 -27.42 -10.93 -19.11
N LYS A 723 -27.77 -10.27 -18.01
CA LYS A 723 -27.71 -10.85 -16.67
C LYS A 723 -29.10 -10.94 -16.03
N GLY A 724 -29.48 -12.12 -15.55
CA GLY A 724 -30.80 -12.44 -14.98
C GLY A 724 -31.93 -12.90 -15.91
N PRO A 725 -31.75 -13.23 -17.21
CA PRO A 725 -32.88 -13.75 -18.01
C PRO A 725 -33.34 -15.12 -17.49
N LYS A 726 -34.66 -15.30 -17.30
CA LYS A 726 -35.23 -16.60 -16.89
C LYS A 726 -35.22 -17.66 -17.99
N ALA A 727 -35.44 -17.23 -19.23
CA ALA A 727 -35.44 -18.08 -20.41
C ALA A 727 -35.13 -17.23 -21.66
N LEU A 728 -34.51 -17.86 -22.65
CA LEU A 728 -34.34 -17.29 -23.98
C LEU A 728 -35.26 -18.05 -24.95
N PRO A 729 -35.98 -17.33 -25.82
CA PRO A 729 -36.81 -17.96 -26.84
C PRO A 729 -35.92 -18.65 -27.89
N PRO A 730 -36.43 -19.68 -28.59
CA PRO A 730 -35.76 -20.20 -29.78
C PRO A 730 -35.49 -19.08 -30.78
N ALA A 731 -34.37 -19.18 -31.50
CA ALA A 731 -33.95 -18.16 -32.46
C ALA A 731 -33.81 -16.72 -31.90
N PHE A 732 -33.60 -16.54 -30.59
CA PHE A 732 -33.40 -15.22 -29.97
C PHE A 732 -32.34 -14.36 -30.68
N LEU A 733 -31.21 -14.97 -31.06
CA LEU A 733 -30.10 -14.27 -31.72
C LEU A 733 -30.24 -14.18 -33.26
N SER A 734 -31.36 -14.65 -33.84
CA SER A 734 -31.57 -14.65 -35.31
C SER A 734 -31.49 -13.27 -35.95
N ALA A 735 -31.78 -12.22 -35.17
CA ALA A 735 -31.75 -10.84 -35.62
C ALA A 735 -30.37 -10.16 -35.54
N VAL A 736 -29.37 -10.78 -34.90
CA VAL A 736 -28.06 -10.16 -34.64
C VAL A 736 -26.91 -10.99 -35.23
N PRO A 737 -26.87 -11.20 -36.55
CA PRO A 737 -25.88 -12.07 -37.18
C PRO A 737 -24.44 -11.57 -37.10
N HIS A 738 -24.25 -10.29 -36.74
CA HIS A 738 -22.95 -9.64 -36.59
C HIS A 738 -22.43 -9.63 -35.14
N LEU A 739 -23.08 -10.35 -34.23
CA LEU A 739 -22.69 -10.42 -32.83
C LEU A 739 -21.27 -11.00 -32.69
N GLN A 740 -20.40 -10.28 -31.99
CA GLN A 740 -19.00 -10.62 -31.76
C GLN A 740 -18.73 -11.03 -30.31
N GLY A 741 -19.46 -10.45 -29.36
CA GLY A 741 -19.39 -10.79 -27.94
C GLY A 741 -20.77 -11.07 -27.37
N LEU A 742 -20.89 -12.18 -26.66
CA LEU A 742 -22.10 -12.61 -25.98
C LEU A 742 -21.75 -13.02 -24.56
N GLU A 743 -22.28 -12.32 -23.59
CA GLU A 743 -22.12 -12.61 -22.17
C GLU A 743 -23.50 -12.85 -21.57
N PHE A 744 -23.73 -14.07 -21.10
CA PHE A 744 -24.92 -14.43 -20.35
C PHE A 744 -24.54 -14.72 -18.91
N GLN A 745 -25.13 -13.94 -18.00
CA GLN A 745 -24.98 -14.19 -16.57
C GLN A 745 -26.29 -14.60 -15.93
N ASN A 746 -26.46 -15.82 -15.43
CA ASN A 746 -27.69 -16.14 -14.69
C ASN A 746 -27.66 -15.48 -13.30
N GLY A 747 -28.78 -14.95 -12.83
CA GLY A 747 -28.86 -14.34 -11.50
C GLY A 747 -28.80 -15.39 -10.38
N TYR A 748 -28.35 -14.97 -9.20
CA TYR A 748 -28.09 -15.87 -8.07
C TYR A 748 -29.34 -16.57 -7.52
N ARG A 749 -30.55 -16.07 -7.80
CA ARG A 749 -31.78 -16.59 -7.22
C ARG A 749 -32.55 -17.54 -8.14
N ALA A 750 -32.08 -17.77 -9.37
CA ALA A 750 -32.61 -18.78 -10.26
C ALA A 750 -32.41 -20.19 -9.65
N ARG A 751 -33.38 -20.62 -8.83
CA ARG A 751 -33.42 -21.98 -8.26
C ARG A 751 -33.77 -23.03 -9.32
N GLU A 752 -34.42 -22.60 -10.39
CA GLU A 752 -34.84 -23.50 -11.46
C GLU A 752 -33.71 -23.71 -12.47
N PRO A 753 -33.55 -24.96 -12.98
CA PRO A 753 -32.60 -25.26 -14.04
C PRO A 753 -32.94 -24.46 -15.29
N TRP A 754 -32.00 -23.62 -15.75
CA TRP A 754 -32.14 -22.99 -17.06
C TRP A 754 -31.42 -23.83 -18.13
N ALA A 755 -32.16 -24.23 -19.18
CA ALA A 755 -31.64 -24.87 -20.39
C ALA A 755 -31.37 -23.82 -21.47
N LEU A 756 -30.17 -23.85 -22.05
CA LEU A 756 -29.81 -23.04 -23.21
C LEU A 756 -30.48 -23.61 -24.46
N PRO A 757 -31.11 -22.79 -25.33
CA PRO A 757 -31.63 -23.26 -26.61
C PRO A 757 -30.51 -23.94 -27.42
N GLY A 758 -30.77 -25.15 -27.91
CA GLY A 758 -29.77 -25.91 -28.66
C GLY A 758 -29.30 -25.21 -29.95
N ASP A 759 -30.13 -24.32 -30.49
CA ASP A 759 -29.89 -23.53 -31.69
C ASP A 759 -29.36 -22.12 -31.42
N LEU A 760 -29.08 -21.75 -30.16
CA LEU A 760 -28.72 -20.37 -29.76
C LEU A 760 -27.60 -19.77 -30.63
N LEU A 761 -26.54 -20.53 -30.86
CA LEU A 761 -25.35 -20.08 -31.59
C LEU A 761 -25.49 -20.13 -33.12
N THR A 762 -26.53 -20.80 -33.64
CA THR A 762 -26.76 -21.01 -35.09
C THR A 762 -26.75 -19.70 -35.88
N TYR A 763 -27.15 -18.61 -35.24
CA TYR A 763 -27.36 -17.33 -35.88
C TYR A 763 -26.20 -16.34 -35.73
N THR A 764 -25.13 -16.68 -35.00
CA THR A 764 -24.04 -15.74 -34.68
C THR A 764 -22.67 -16.24 -35.16
N PRO A 765 -22.45 -16.48 -36.47
CA PRO A 765 -21.19 -17.07 -36.97
C PRO A 765 -19.94 -16.19 -36.77
N GLU A 766 -20.14 -14.91 -36.47
CA GLU A 766 -19.08 -13.93 -36.20
C GLU A 766 -18.65 -13.86 -34.73
N LEU A 767 -19.23 -14.70 -33.87
CA LEU A 767 -18.96 -14.67 -32.43
C LEU A 767 -17.48 -14.99 -32.14
N ARG A 768 -16.84 -14.12 -31.37
CA ARG A 768 -15.44 -14.22 -30.93
C ARG A 768 -15.31 -14.43 -29.44
N HIS A 769 -16.24 -13.89 -28.66
CA HIS A 769 -16.26 -14.02 -27.21
C HIS A 769 -17.62 -14.57 -26.77
N LEU A 770 -17.58 -15.68 -26.05
CA LEU A 770 -18.76 -16.31 -25.46
C LEU A 770 -18.48 -16.53 -23.97
N ASP A 771 -19.24 -15.86 -23.12
CA ASP A 771 -19.21 -16.05 -21.68
C ASP A 771 -20.58 -16.52 -21.20
N LEU A 772 -20.63 -17.73 -20.66
CA LEU A 772 -21.79 -18.32 -20.00
C LEU A 772 -21.45 -18.50 -18.52
N SER A 773 -21.61 -17.44 -17.75
CA SER A 773 -21.25 -17.37 -16.33
C SER A 773 -22.49 -17.44 -15.41
N TYR A 774 -22.45 -18.23 -14.35
CA TYR A 774 -23.50 -18.37 -13.32
C TYR A 774 -24.81 -19.00 -13.79
N PRO A 775 -25.46 -19.79 -12.93
CA PRO A 775 -25.48 -21.24 -13.09
C PRO A 775 -26.42 -21.68 -14.21
N PHE A 776 -25.83 -22.21 -15.27
CA PHE A 776 -26.56 -23.00 -16.28
C PHE A 776 -26.48 -24.48 -15.91
N ARG A 777 -27.58 -25.21 -16.12
CA ARG A 777 -27.52 -26.66 -16.20
C ARG A 777 -27.22 -27.01 -17.64
N LEU A 778 -25.94 -27.07 -17.96
CA LEU A 778 -25.46 -27.63 -19.23
C LEU A 778 -25.41 -29.16 -19.17
N GLU A 779 -26.43 -29.77 -18.57
CA GLU A 779 -26.66 -31.21 -18.68
C GLU A 779 -27.00 -31.42 -20.17
N ASP A 780 -26.05 -31.99 -20.93
CA ASP A 780 -26.13 -32.31 -22.36
C ASP A 780 -25.85 -31.18 -23.38
N LEU A 781 -24.70 -30.48 -23.26
CA LEU A 781 -24.15 -29.80 -24.45
C LEU A 781 -23.86 -30.85 -25.55
N PRO A 782 -24.42 -30.73 -26.76
CA PRO A 782 -24.05 -31.65 -27.83
C PRO A 782 -22.59 -31.41 -28.26
N PRO A 783 -21.86 -32.45 -28.72
CA PRO A 783 -20.44 -32.33 -29.10
C PRO A 783 -20.16 -31.27 -30.17
N ASP A 784 -21.15 -30.95 -30.99
CA ASP A 784 -21.11 -30.02 -32.11
C ASP A 784 -21.75 -28.65 -31.80
N TRP A 785 -22.08 -28.35 -30.54
CA TRP A 785 -22.75 -27.11 -30.14
C TRP A 785 -22.02 -25.83 -30.56
N LEU A 786 -20.68 -25.85 -30.59
CA LEU A 786 -19.85 -24.73 -31.05
C LEU A 786 -19.64 -24.66 -32.57
N SER A 787 -20.17 -25.63 -33.34
CA SER A 787 -20.01 -25.66 -34.81
C SER A 787 -20.50 -24.40 -35.54
N PRO A 788 -21.55 -23.71 -35.08
CA PRO A 788 -21.96 -22.46 -35.68
C PRO A 788 -21.00 -21.29 -35.49
N VAL A 789 -20.06 -21.34 -34.52
CA VAL A 789 -19.19 -20.21 -34.13
C VAL A 789 -17.70 -20.50 -34.36
N PRO A 790 -17.26 -20.82 -35.59
CA PRO A 790 -15.88 -21.24 -35.86
C PRO A 790 -14.83 -20.15 -35.61
N ARG A 791 -15.25 -18.89 -35.40
CA ARG A 791 -14.39 -17.72 -35.12
C ARG A 791 -14.19 -17.45 -33.63
N LEU A 792 -14.68 -18.33 -32.75
CA LEU A 792 -14.58 -18.15 -31.31
C LEU A 792 -13.10 -18.09 -30.85
N GLN A 793 -12.77 -17.04 -30.11
CA GLN A 793 -11.44 -16.75 -29.57
C GLN A 793 -11.40 -16.90 -28.05
N ALA A 794 -12.49 -16.60 -27.36
CA ALA A 794 -12.61 -16.71 -25.91
C ALA A 794 -13.90 -17.43 -25.54
N LEU A 795 -13.78 -18.46 -24.70
CA LEU A 795 -14.89 -19.26 -24.20
C LEU A 795 -14.80 -19.38 -22.67
N HIS A 796 -15.77 -18.79 -21.99
CA HIS A 796 -15.91 -18.83 -20.54
C HIS A 796 -17.17 -19.59 -20.15
N LEU A 797 -17.01 -20.57 -19.28
CA LEU A 797 -18.01 -21.54 -18.88
C LEU A 797 -18.02 -21.63 -17.34
N TYR A 798 -18.83 -20.81 -16.68
CA TYR A 798 -18.84 -20.66 -15.22
C TYR A 798 -20.24 -20.75 -14.63
N PRO A 799 -20.30 -21.02 -13.33
CA PRO A 799 -20.27 -22.35 -12.77
C PRO A 799 -21.27 -23.29 -13.43
N LEU A 800 -20.76 -24.44 -13.86
CA LEU A 800 -21.59 -25.46 -14.51
C LEU A 800 -21.73 -26.67 -13.61
N ARG A 801 -22.94 -27.22 -13.59
CA ARG A 801 -23.25 -28.52 -12.99
C ARG A 801 -23.05 -29.60 -14.05
N PHE A 802 -21.81 -29.86 -14.43
CA PHE A 802 -21.52 -30.95 -15.38
C PHE A 802 -21.29 -32.28 -14.66
N GLY A 803 -21.73 -33.36 -15.30
CA GLY A 803 -21.15 -34.69 -15.12
C GLY A 803 -19.86 -34.87 -15.96
N SER A 804 -19.88 -34.46 -17.24
CA SER A 804 -18.73 -34.51 -18.15
C SER A 804 -18.86 -33.48 -19.28
N LEU A 805 -17.74 -33.03 -19.85
CA LEU A 805 -17.73 -32.26 -21.09
C LEU A 805 -17.66 -33.21 -22.31
N PRO A 806 -18.38 -32.94 -23.41
CA PRO A 806 -18.24 -33.72 -24.63
C PRO A 806 -16.82 -33.65 -25.19
N ALA A 807 -16.25 -34.80 -25.60
CA ALA A 807 -14.88 -34.87 -26.15
C ALA A 807 -14.67 -33.96 -27.37
N GLY A 808 -15.70 -33.81 -28.20
CA GLY A 808 -15.66 -32.99 -29.40
C GLY A 808 -15.97 -31.51 -29.20
N LEU A 809 -16.27 -31.03 -27.98
CA LEU A 809 -16.82 -29.68 -27.79
C LEU A 809 -15.95 -28.58 -28.42
N LEU A 810 -14.62 -28.66 -28.27
CA LEU A 810 -13.68 -27.67 -28.80
C LEU A 810 -13.25 -27.93 -30.25
N ALA A 811 -13.64 -29.07 -30.85
CA ALA A 811 -13.27 -29.43 -32.21
C ALA A 811 -13.65 -28.37 -33.27
N PRO A 812 -14.82 -27.72 -33.17
CA PRO A 812 -15.23 -26.73 -34.17
C PRO A 812 -14.57 -25.34 -34.04
N VAL A 813 -13.82 -25.08 -32.97
CA VAL A 813 -13.23 -23.75 -32.66
C VAL A 813 -11.70 -23.80 -32.58
N PRO A 814 -10.99 -24.16 -33.67
CA PRO A 814 -9.54 -24.32 -33.66
C PRO A 814 -8.77 -23.01 -33.40
N GLY A 815 -9.44 -21.86 -33.55
CA GLY A 815 -8.89 -20.52 -33.27
C GLY A 815 -9.03 -20.05 -31.82
N LEU A 816 -9.50 -20.91 -30.89
CA LEU A 816 -9.68 -20.55 -29.49
C LEU A 816 -8.34 -20.20 -28.83
N GLN A 817 -8.29 -19.01 -28.22
CA GLN A 817 -7.12 -18.43 -27.55
C GLN A 817 -7.28 -18.47 -26.02
N GLU A 818 -8.51 -18.33 -25.52
CA GLU A 818 -8.82 -18.35 -24.10
C GLU A 818 -9.94 -19.36 -23.81
N PHE A 819 -9.67 -20.28 -22.89
CA PHE A 819 -10.64 -21.25 -22.41
C PHE A 819 -10.68 -21.26 -20.89
N SER A 820 -11.88 -21.17 -20.36
CA SER A 820 -12.14 -20.87 -18.96
C SER A 820 -13.32 -21.70 -18.49
N LEU A 821 -13.11 -22.56 -17.49
CA LEU A 821 -14.13 -23.49 -16.99
C LEU A 821 -14.10 -23.54 -15.47
N ALA A 822 -15.18 -23.20 -14.78
CA ALA A 822 -15.35 -23.57 -13.37
C ALA A 822 -16.55 -24.49 -13.15
N VAL A 823 -16.35 -25.44 -12.24
CA VAL A 823 -17.37 -26.40 -11.84
C VAL A 823 -17.85 -26.04 -10.44
N GLN A 824 -19.17 -25.91 -10.28
CA GLN A 824 -19.77 -25.82 -8.96
C GLN A 824 -19.99 -27.22 -8.40
N ARG A 825 -19.59 -27.46 -7.14
CA ARG A 825 -20.10 -28.62 -6.40
C ARG A 825 -21.62 -28.45 -6.17
N PRO A 826 -22.44 -29.48 -6.42
CA PRO A 826 -23.81 -29.53 -5.95
C PRO A 826 -23.82 -29.22 -4.47
N VAL A 827 -24.62 -28.24 -4.06
CA VAL A 827 -24.93 -27.99 -2.66
C VAL A 827 -25.95 -29.06 -2.25
N GLU A 828 -25.53 -30.32 -2.17
CA GLU A 828 -26.33 -31.35 -1.52
C GLU A 828 -26.06 -31.30 -0.02
N SER A 829 -27.12 -31.26 0.77
CA SER A 829 -27.17 -30.84 2.17
C SER A 829 -26.49 -31.79 3.16
N ASN A 830 -25.85 -32.87 2.71
CA ASN A 830 -25.33 -33.92 3.58
C ASN A 830 -23.86 -34.15 3.26
N GLY A 831 -22.97 -33.55 4.05
CA GLY A 831 -21.54 -33.31 3.76
C GLY A 831 -20.59 -34.50 3.56
N ASN A 832 -21.04 -35.62 2.99
CA ASN A 832 -20.21 -36.82 2.74
C ASN A 832 -20.24 -37.36 1.29
N THR A 833 -21.08 -36.86 0.38
CA THR A 833 -21.01 -37.29 -1.03
C THR A 833 -19.83 -36.61 -1.74
N PRO A 834 -18.91 -37.36 -2.38
CA PRO A 834 -17.89 -36.78 -3.23
C PRO A 834 -18.57 -35.93 -4.30
N GLY A 835 -18.16 -34.66 -4.44
CA GLY A 835 -18.67 -33.80 -5.51
C GLY A 835 -18.45 -34.44 -6.89
N PRO A 836 -19.23 -34.05 -7.91
CA PRO A 836 -19.08 -34.55 -9.27
C PRO A 836 -17.65 -34.34 -9.74
N ARG A 837 -17.10 -35.37 -10.38
CA ARG A 837 -15.76 -35.34 -10.96
C ARG A 837 -15.87 -34.71 -12.34
N LEU A 838 -15.04 -33.70 -12.59
CA LEU A 838 -14.89 -33.18 -13.94
C LEU A 838 -13.96 -34.12 -14.70
N GLU A 839 -14.52 -34.94 -15.58
CA GLU A 839 -13.74 -35.74 -16.53
C GLU A 839 -13.54 -34.94 -17.82
N LEU A 840 -12.31 -34.55 -18.08
CA LEU A 840 -11.89 -33.97 -19.35
C LEU A 840 -11.37 -35.09 -20.26
N PRO A 841 -11.93 -35.27 -21.46
CA PRO A 841 -11.43 -36.23 -22.43
C PRO A 841 -9.93 -36.01 -22.75
N VAL A 842 -9.21 -37.10 -23.01
CA VAL A 842 -7.73 -37.09 -23.17
C VAL A 842 -7.29 -36.16 -24.31
N ASP A 843 -8.12 -36.04 -25.34
CA ASP A 843 -7.93 -35.26 -26.56
C ASP A 843 -8.64 -33.91 -26.54
N PHE A 844 -9.23 -33.50 -25.40
CA PHE A 844 -10.04 -32.28 -25.31
C PHE A 844 -9.32 -31.01 -25.79
N LEU A 845 -8.03 -30.85 -25.43
CA LEU A 845 -7.20 -29.73 -25.89
C LEU A 845 -6.56 -29.97 -27.27
N GLY A 846 -6.67 -31.19 -27.82
CA GLY A 846 -6.12 -31.61 -29.10
C GLY A 846 -6.55 -30.74 -30.29
N HIS A 847 -7.70 -30.09 -30.15
CA HIS A 847 -8.32 -29.31 -31.22
C HIS A 847 -8.02 -27.80 -31.16
N THR A 848 -7.33 -27.30 -30.13
CA THR A 848 -7.11 -25.86 -29.91
C THR A 848 -5.62 -25.50 -29.79
N PRO A 849 -4.79 -25.78 -30.81
CA PRO A 849 -3.33 -25.58 -30.71
C PRO A 849 -2.91 -24.11 -30.50
N GLY A 850 -3.81 -23.16 -30.79
CA GLY A 850 -3.62 -21.72 -30.57
C GLY A 850 -3.98 -21.23 -29.15
N LEU A 851 -4.36 -22.12 -28.23
CA LEU A 851 -4.78 -21.74 -26.89
C LEU A 851 -3.63 -21.07 -26.11
N GLU A 852 -3.81 -19.81 -25.74
CA GLU A 852 -2.84 -18.99 -25.00
C GLU A 852 -3.15 -18.92 -23.50
N SER A 853 -4.42 -19.02 -23.11
CA SER A 853 -4.89 -18.97 -21.73
C SER A 853 -5.83 -20.13 -21.43
N LEU A 854 -5.50 -20.92 -20.41
CA LEU A 854 -6.30 -22.03 -19.94
C LEU A 854 -6.56 -21.87 -18.45
N GLN A 855 -7.83 -21.87 -18.09
CA GLN A 855 -8.28 -21.79 -16.72
C GLN A 855 -9.28 -22.91 -16.42
N LEU A 856 -8.95 -23.77 -15.45
CA LEU A 856 -9.85 -24.81 -14.95
C LEU A 856 -10.03 -24.71 -13.44
N GLY A 857 -11.27 -24.72 -12.98
CA GLY A 857 -11.64 -24.60 -11.58
C GLY A 857 -11.91 -23.16 -11.14
N ASP A 858 -12.40 -23.03 -9.91
CA ASP A 858 -12.73 -21.73 -9.31
C ASP A 858 -11.42 -20.95 -9.06
N PRO A 859 -11.15 -19.86 -9.80
CA PRO A 859 -9.99 -19.04 -9.54
C PRO A 859 -10.25 -18.32 -8.23
N HIS A 860 -9.67 -18.76 -7.14
CA HIS A 860 -9.64 -17.98 -5.90
C HIS A 860 -10.98 -17.89 -5.12
N PRO A 861 -11.01 -18.24 -3.82
CA PRO A 861 -12.19 -18.05 -2.98
C PRO A 861 -12.63 -16.58 -2.78
N TRP A 862 -11.80 -15.60 -3.18
CA TRP A 862 -12.11 -14.15 -3.08
C TRP A 862 -12.71 -13.57 -4.37
N TRP A 863 -12.73 -14.34 -5.46
CA TRP A 863 -13.39 -13.97 -6.71
C TRP A 863 -14.85 -14.44 -6.78
N ARG A 864 -15.31 -15.18 -5.77
CA ARG A 864 -16.72 -15.04 -5.42
C ARG A 864 -16.93 -13.56 -5.16
N PRO A 865 -17.92 -12.92 -5.79
CA PRO A 865 -18.27 -11.59 -5.32
C PRO A 865 -18.52 -11.71 -3.82
N PHE A 866 -17.95 -10.77 -3.06
CA PHE A 866 -18.14 -10.59 -1.62
C PHE A 866 -19.63 -10.65 -1.18
N GLU A 867 -20.56 -10.61 -2.16
CA GLU A 867 -22.00 -10.82 -2.14
C GLU A 867 -22.46 -12.13 -1.46
N ASP A 868 -21.73 -13.25 -1.56
CA ASP A 868 -22.12 -14.51 -0.91
C ASP A 868 -22.04 -14.44 0.64
N TYR A 869 -21.15 -13.59 1.18
CA TYR A 869 -20.87 -13.48 2.61
C TYR A 869 -21.57 -12.29 3.30
N TYR A 870 -21.95 -11.28 2.51
CA TYR A 870 -22.82 -10.20 2.94
C TYR A 870 -23.95 -10.09 1.92
N GLY A 871 -25.09 -10.73 2.22
CA GLY A 871 -26.32 -10.47 1.49
C GLY A 871 -26.54 -8.95 1.45
N ASP A 872 -26.57 -8.40 0.23
CA ASP A 872 -26.91 -7.01 -0.13
C ASP A 872 -25.77 -6.05 -0.58
N TYR A 873 -24.56 -6.47 -0.99
CA TYR A 873 -23.53 -5.50 -1.48
C TYR A 873 -22.94 -5.79 -2.87
N ASN A 874 -23.26 -4.96 -3.88
CA ASN A 874 -22.73 -5.05 -5.25
C ASN A 874 -21.31 -4.46 -5.40
N ILE A 875 -20.34 -5.27 -5.86
CA ILE A 875 -18.98 -4.83 -6.30
C ILE A 875 -18.91 -4.61 -7.84
N ALA A 876 -20.01 -4.89 -8.56
CA ALA A 876 -20.08 -4.86 -10.03
C ALA A 876 -19.61 -3.53 -10.67
N ALA A 877 -19.75 -2.37 -10.01
CA ALA A 877 -19.43 -1.06 -10.59
C ALA A 877 -17.95 -0.87 -11.01
N LEU A 878 -17.00 -1.57 -10.37
CA LEU A 878 -15.56 -1.39 -10.65
C LEU A 878 -15.08 -2.14 -11.90
N ARG A 879 -15.79 -3.20 -12.33
CA ARG A 879 -15.40 -4.00 -13.51
C ARG A 879 -15.87 -3.36 -14.84
N TYR A 880 -16.97 -2.62 -14.81
CA TYR A 880 -17.68 -2.14 -16.01
C TYR A 880 -17.46 -0.64 -16.32
N SER A 881 -16.58 0.04 -15.56
CA SER A 881 -16.26 1.46 -15.78
C SER A 881 -15.19 1.69 -16.87
N TYR A 882 -14.60 0.63 -17.43
CA TYR A 882 -13.59 0.72 -18.49
C TYR A 882 -14.14 0.19 -19.83
N PRO A 883 -14.03 0.95 -20.94
CA PRO A 883 -14.47 0.47 -22.25
C PRO A 883 -13.62 -0.72 -22.72
N ILE A 884 -14.27 -1.69 -23.38
CA ILE A 884 -13.79 -3.01 -23.86
C ILE A 884 -12.57 -2.96 -24.82
N TYR A 885 -11.93 -1.80 -25.04
CA TYR A 885 -10.96 -1.58 -26.12
C TYR A 885 -9.46 -1.72 -25.79
N ASP A 886 -9.04 -2.09 -24.57
CA ASP A 886 -7.61 -2.34 -24.31
C ASP A 886 -7.25 -3.83 -24.46
N GLN A 887 -6.77 -4.23 -25.65
CA GLN A 887 -6.32 -5.60 -25.97
C GLN A 887 -4.95 -5.95 -25.35
N ARG A 888 -4.70 -5.59 -24.10
CA ARG A 888 -3.57 -6.11 -23.33
C ARG A 888 -4.07 -6.59 -21.98
N PRO A 889 -3.71 -7.80 -21.52
CA PRO A 889 -3.97 -8.20 -20.15
C PRO A 889 -3.09 -7.33 -19.25
N ARG A 890 -3.59 -6.18 -18.80
CA ARG A 890 -3.13 -5.58 -17.55
C ARG A 890 -3.61 -6.54 -16.47
N ILE A 891 -2.67 -7.30 -15.92
CA ILE A 891 -2.86 -7.97 -14.63
C ILE A 891 -3.36 -6.86 -13.70
N LEU A 892 -4.59 -7.02 -13.19
CA LEU A 892 -5.11 -6.18 -12.11
C LEU A 892 -4.07 -6.24 -10.99
N ASP A 893 -3.37 -5.14 -10.79
CA ASP A 893 -2.53 -4.94 -9.63
C ASP A 893 -3.45 -5.08 -8.41
N ASN A 894 -3.13 -6.00 -7.50
CA ASN A 894 -3.91 -6.34 -6.29
C ASN A 894 -3.86 -5.17 -5.26
N ARG A 895 -4.15 -3.93 -5.69
CA ARG A 895 -4.07 -2.71 -4.88
C ARG A 895 -5.42 -2.30 -4.26
N LEU A 896 -6.32 -3.26 -4.02
CA LEU A 896 -7.56 -3.00 -3.27
C LEU A 896 -7.25 -3.02 -1.76
N GLY A 897 -7.39 -1.85 -1.14
CA GLY A 897 -7.14 -1.63 0.29
C GLY A 897 -7.91 -2.62 1.18
N THR A 898 -7.20 -3.10 2.20
CA THR A 898 -7.68 -4.02 3.24
C THR A 898 -8.87 -3.42 4.02
N LEU A 899 -10.06 -3.99 3.84
CA LEU A 899 -11.21 -3.76 4.71
C LEU A 899 -11.06 -4.62 5.97
N ARG A 900 -10.82 -4.00 7.13
CA ARG A 900 -10.80 -4.69 8.44
C ARG A 900 -12.24 -4.87 8.95
N GLY A 901 -12.69 -6.11 9.03
CA GLY A 901 -13.88 -6.52 9.79
C GLY A 901 -13.61 -7.87 10.47
N PRO A 902 -14.23 -8.16 11.63
CA PRO A 902 -14.04 -9.44 12.31
C PRO A 902 -14.67 -10.57 11.48
N TYR A 903 -13.85 -11.47 10.96
CA TYR A 903 -14.30 -12.69 10.27
C TYR A 903 -14.69 -13.78 11.29
N PRO A 904 -15.77 -14.54 11.06
CA PRO A 904 -16.07 -15.73 11.87
C PRO A 904 -15.03 -16.83 11.62
N ALA A 905 -14.61 -17.51 12.69
CA ALA A 905 -13.49 -18.46 12.73
C ALA A 905 -13.71 -19.81 11.98
N GLU A 906 -14.83 -20.00 11.28
CA GLU A 906 -15.14 -21.24 10.56
C GLU A 906 -15.69 -20.91 9.16
N LEU A 907 -14.82 -20.95 8.15
CA LEU A 907 -15.21 -21.00 6.74
C LEU A 907 -15.70 -22.43 6.41
N PRO A 908 -16.93 -22.63 5.89
CA PRO A 908 -17.36 -23.94 5.41
C PRO A 908 -16.45 -24.38 4.24
N SER A 909 -15.92 -25.61 4.35
CA SER A 909 -14.95 -26.27 3.45
C SER A 909 -14.89 -25.74 2.00
N GLN A 910 -13.71 -25.32 1.58
CA GLN A 910 -13.46 -24.72 0.26
C GLN A 910 -13.76 -25.70 -0.90
N ARG A 911 -14.33 -25.16 -1.99
CA ARG A 911 -14.90 -25.92 -3.11
C ARG A 911 -13.93 -25.98 -4.28
N TRP A 912 -13.20 -27.07 -4.40
CA TRP A 912 -12.20 -27.29 -5.45
C TRP A 912 -12.71 -28.29 -6.51
N VAL A 913 -12.17 -28.28 -7.74
CA VAL A 913 -12.51 -29.26 -8.79
C VAL A 913 -11.68 -30.54 -8.65
N HIS A 914 -12.35 -31.69 -8.54
CA HIS A 914 -11.66 -32.98 -8.57
C HIS A 914 -11.25 -33.36 -9.98
N LEU A 915 -9.99 -33.09 -10.34
CA LEU A 915 -9.34 -33.68 -11.52
C LEU A 915 -8.66 -34.98 -11.09
N SER A 916 -9.34 -36.12 -11.19
CA SER A 916 -8.83 -37.40 -10.69
C SER A 916 -7.72 -38.04 -11.53
N SER A 917 -7.46 -37.57 -12.75
CA SER A 917 -6.32 -38.01 -13.57
C SER A 917 -6.19 -37.19 -14.85
N LEU A 918 -5.26 -36.22 -14.88
CA LEU A 918 -4.83 -35.58 -16.13
C LEU A 918 -3.66 -36.38 -16.71
N PRO A 919 -3.75 -36.93 -17.94
CA PRO A 919 -2.64 -37.68 -18.54
C PRO A 919 -1.41 -36.78 -18.78
N SER A 920 -0.22 -37.39 -18.83
CA SER A 920 1.07 -36.69 -19.01
C SER A 920 1.16 -35.86 -20.29
N THR A 921 0.38 -36.22 -21.28
CA THR A 921 0.34 -35.60 -22.60
C THR A 921 -0.79 -34.59 -22.74
N TRP A 922 -1.56 -34.29 -21.69
CA TRP A 922 -2.78 -33.49 -21.82
C TRP A 922 -2.53 -32.05 -22.29
N LEU A 923 -1.43 -31.41 -21.87
CA LEU A 923 -1.03 -30.07 -22.33
C LEU A 923 -0.17 -30.09 -23.60
N ALA A 924 0.27 -31.25 -24.09
CA ALA A 924 1.12 -31.35 -25.28
C ALA A 924 0.51 -30.71 -26.54
N PRO A 925 -0.82 -30.74 -26.76
CA PRO A 925 -1.43 -30.13 -27.94
C PRO A 925 -1.49 -28.60 -27.96
N VAL A 926 -1.20 -27.91 -26.85
CA VAL A 926 -1.36 -26.44 -26.71
C VAL A 926 0.01 -25.74 -26.53
N PRO A 927 0.88 -25.76 -27.55
CA PRO A 927 2.24 -25.20 -27.43
C PRO A 927 2.26 -23.68 -27.26
N ALA A 928 1.17 -22.98 -27.61
CA ALA A 928 1.03 -21.53 -27.47
C ALA A 928 0.68 -21.08 -26.05
N LEU A 929 0.42 -22.01 -25.11
CA LEU A 929 -0.09 -21.69 -23.79
C LEU A 929 0.90 -20.82 -22.98
N ARG A 930 0.42 -19.64 -22.57
CA ARG A 930 1.19 -18.63 -21.79
C ARG A 930 0.71 -18.53 -20.36
N THR A 931 -0.59 -18.72 -20.15
CA THR A 931 -1.27 -18.61 -18.87
C THR A 931 -1.98 -19.92 -18.55
N LEU A 932 -1.63 -20.53 -17.40
CA LEU A 932 -2.30 -21.71 -16.89
C LEU A 932 -2.77 -21.45 -15.47
N LYS A 933 -4.09 -21.50 -15.26
CA LYS A 933 -4.72 -21.36 -13.94
C LYS A 933 -5.49 -22.64 -13.60
N LEU A 934 -5.09 -23.34 -12.54
CA LEU A 934 -5.76 -24.58 -12.13
C LEU A 934 -6.16 -24.54 -10.66
N GLY A 935 -7.46 -24.67 -10.38
CA GLY A 935 -8.01 -24.85 -9.04
C GLY A 935 -8.37 -26.31 -8.78
N LEU A 936 -7.52 -27.03 -8.06
CA LEU A 936 -7.57 -28.49 -7.92
C LEU A 936 -7.95 -28.98 -6.52
N ALA A 937 -8.83 -29.99 -6.50
CA ALA A 937 -9.22 -30.78 -5.34
C ALA A 937 -8.70 -32.20 -5.49
N GLY A 938 -7.98 -32.72 -4.50
CA GLY A 938 -7.58 -34.12 -4.52
C GLY A 938 -6.53 -34.44 -3.48
N ARG A 939 -5.97 -35.66 -3.54
CA ARG A 939 -4.89 -36.09 -2.63
C ARG A 939 -3.48 -35.73 -3.12
N ALA A 940 -3.27 -35.62 -4.44
CA ALA A 940 -1.98 -35.24 -5.02
C ALA A 940 -2.17 -34.44 -6.32
N LEU A 941 -1.29 -33.46 -6.56
CA LEU A 941 -1.14 -32.83 -7.87
C LEU A 941 -0.54 -33.86 -8.85
N PRO A 942 -1.12 -34.04 -10.05
CA PRO A 942 -0.50 -34.86 -11.07
C PRO A 942 0.92 -34.37 -11.37
N GLU A 943 1.93 -35.25 -11.33
CA GLU A 943 3.33 -34.93 -11.74
C GLU A 943 3.37 -34.32 -13.16
N THR A 944 2.35 -34.64 -13.95
CA THR A 944 2.12 -34.26 -15.34
C THR A 944 1.88 -32.76 -15.56
N LEU A 945 1.46 -32.01 -14.53
CA LEU A 945 1.26 -30.56 -14.63
C LEU A 945 2.57 -29.77 -14.64
N PHE A 946 3.69 -30.44 -14.39
CA PHE A 946 5.02 -29.86 -14.36
C PHE A 946 5.86 -30.21 -15.61
N VAL A 947 5.24 -30.79 -16.63
CA VAL A 947 5.83 -31.06 -17.96
C VAL A 947 6.07 -29.72 -18.70
N PRO A 948 7.15 -29.58 -19.49
CA PRO A 948 7.60 -28.28 -19.98
C PRO A 948 6.72 -27.83 -21.15
N VAL A 949 5.84 -26.87 -20.87
CA VAL A 949 5.30 -25.98 -21.90
C VAL A 949 6.29 -24.83 -22.05
N TYR A 950 7.16 -24.90 -23.06
CA TYR A 950 8.30 -23.98 -23.24
C TYR A 950 7.90 -22.49 -23.39
N GLY A 951 6.61 -22.19 -23.61
CA GLY A 951 6.04 -20.84 -23.71
C GLY A 951 5.35 -20.30 -22.44
N LEU A 952 5.19 -21.09 -21.38
CA LEU A 952 4.39 -20.70 -20.21
C LEU A 952 5.07 -19.56 -19.43
N ARG A 953 4.38 -18.42 -19.29
CA ARG A 953 4.90 -17.23 -18.58
C ARG A 953 4.26 -17.07 -17.20
N HIS A 954 2.97 -17.36 -17.09
CA HIS A 954 2.21 -17.23 -15.85
C HIS A 954 1.56 -18.57 -15.50
N GLN A 955 1.77 -19.00 -14.26
CA GLN A 955 1.24 -20.25 -13.74
C GLN A 955 0.63 -20.00 -12.37
N GLU A 956 -0.66 -20.28 -12.22
CA GLU A 956 -1.40 -20.13 -10.97
C GLU A 956 -2.02 -21.49 -10.62
N PHE A 957 -1.66 -22.02 -9.46
CA PHE A 957 -2.23 -23.24 -8.92
C PHE A 957 -2.90 -22.93 -7.59
N GLY A 958 -4.20 -23.14 -7.54
CA GLY A 958 -4.90 -23.33 -6.27
C GLY A 958 -4.98 -24.82 -5.96
N VAL A 959 -4.45 -25.19 -4.80
CA VAL A 959 -4.15 -26.56 -4.40
C VAL A 959 -4.72 -26.78 -3.01
N GLY A 960 -5.90 -27.39 -2.92
CA GLY A 960 -6.49 -27.86 -1.66
C GLY A 960 -5.83 -29.12 -1.05
N HIS A 961 -4.60 -29.46 -1.46
CA HIS A 961 -3.94 -30.75 -1.17
C HIS A 961 -3.01 -30.66 0.04
N LYS A 962 -2.47 -31.80 0.50
CA LYS A 962 -1.46 -31.88 1.58
C LYS A 962 0.00 -32.00 1.08
N GLU A 963 0.21 -32.43 -0.17
CA GLU A 963 1.56 -32.73 -0.68
C GLU A 963 1.74 -32.24 -2.14
N LEU A 964 2.83 -31.50 -2.39
CA LEU A 964 3.34 -31.18 -3.73
C LEU A 964 4.24 -32.35 -4.22
N PRO A 965 4.28 -32.66 -5.53
CA PRO A 965 5.12 -33.74 -6.04
C PRO A 965 6.60 -33.47 -5.78
N THR A 966 7.33 -34.53 -5.43
CA THR A 966 8.74 -34.48 -5.00
C THR A 966 9.75 -34.70 -6.13
N ARG A 967 9.30 -35.07 -7.34
CA ARG A 967 10.17 -35.28 -8.50
C ARG A 967 10.55 -33.96 -9.19
N ARG A 968 11.80 -33.89 -9.67
CA ARG A 968 12.35 -32.74 -10.41
C ARG A 968 11.60 -32.52 -11.73
N ARG A 969 11.35 -31.25 -12.10
CA ARG A 969 10.85 -30.91 -13.44
C ARG A 969 11.99 -31.11 -14.45
N PRO A 970 11.68 -31.36 -15.73
CA PRO A 970 12.68 -31.28 -16.78
C PRO A 970 13.21 -29.83 -16.92
N PRO A 971 14.52 -29.65 -17.13
CA PRO A 971 15.13 -28.33 -17.22
C PRO A 971 14.61 -27.54 -18.43
N GLY A 972 14.34 -26.23 -18.24
CA GLY A 972 14.02 -25.29 -19.33
C GLY A 972 12.66 -24.60 -19.29
N ALA A 973 11.89 -24.71 -18.20
CA ALA A 973 10.65 -23.96 -18.04
C ALA A 973 10.91 -22.44 -17.91
N ARG A 974 10.10 -21.61 -18.57
CA ARG A 974 10.21 -20.13 -18.61
C ARG A 974 9.15 -19.41 -17.77
N VAL A 975 8.65 -20.05 -16.72
CA VAL A 975 7.64 -19.45 -15.83
C VAL A 975 8.24 -18.23 -15.14
N GLN A 976 7.61 -17.07 -15.33
CA GLN A 976 8.00 -15.80 -14.72
C GLN A 976 7.21 -15.52 -13.45
N ASN A 977 5.93 -15.90 -13.43
CA ASN A 977 5.03 -15.65 -12.31
C ASN A 977 4.42 -16.98 -11.86
N LEU A 978 4.68 -17.37 -10.61
CA LEU A 978 4.10 -18.56 -9.99
C LEU A 978 3.25 -18.16 -8.79
N VAL A 979 1.97 -18.50 -8.81
CA VAL A 979 1.05 -18.34 -7.69
C VAL A 979 0.67 -19.72 -7.17
N LEU A 980 0.91 -19.99 -5.89
CA LEU A 980 0.54 -21.22 -5.21
C LEU A 980 -0.40 -20.87 -4.06
N ASN A 981 -1.64 -21.33 -4.11
CA ASN A 981 -2.59 -21.25 -3.01
C ASN A 981 -2.71 -22.65 -2.38
N LEU A 982 -2.19 -22.82 -1.17
CA LEU A 982 -1.90 -24.12 -0.53
C LEU A 982 -2.72 -24.28 0.76
N HIS A 983 -3.43 -25.39 0.94
CA HIS A 983 -4.10 -25.70 2.21
C HIS A 983 -3.36 -26.79 2.99
N GLN A 984 -2.52 -26.42 3.96
CA GLN A 984 -1.73 -27.35 4.81
C GLN A 984 -0.67 -28.15 4.03
N VAL A 985 0.31 -27.49 3.41
CA VAL A 985 1.31 -28.14 2.55
C VAL A 985 2.74 -27.79 2.95
N SER A 986 3.62 -28.80 2.92
CA SER A 986 5.07 -28.63 2.97
C SER A 986 5.63 -28.32 1.58
N LEU A 987 6.48 -27.28 1.49
CA LEU A 987 7.15 -26.92 0.24
C LEU A 987 8.34 -27.86 0.01
N PRO A 988 8.37 -28.68 -1.05
CA PRO A 988 9.48 -29.57 -1.30
C PRO A 988 10.74 -28.77 -1.62
N ALA A 989 11.87 -29.21 -1.07
CA ALA A 989 13.15 -28.51 -1.17
C ALA A 989 13.70 -28.35 -2.60
N GLY A 990 13.07 -28.91 -3.63
CA GLY A 990 13.48 -28.76 -5.04
C GLY A 990 12.47 -28.02 -5.92
N LEU A 991 11.38 -27.47 -5.36
CA LEU A 991 10.25 -26.93 -6.12
C LEU A 991 10.65 -25.84 -7.13
N LEU A 992 11.61 -25.00 -6.75
CA LEU A 992 12.03 -23.84 -7.53
C LEU A 992 13.27 -24.11 -8.39
N THR A 993 13.95 -25.24 -8.20
CA THR A 993 15.23 -25.57 -8.87
C THR A 993 15.12 -25.51 -10.40
N ASP A 994 13.95 -25.84 -10.94
CA ASP A 994 13.71 -25.90 -12.37
C ASP A 994 13.01 -24.65 -12.93
N LEU A 995 12.94 -23.56 -12.16
CA LEU A 995 12.31 -22.29 -12.51
C LEU A 995 13.31 -21.12 -12.55
N PRO A 996 14.38 -21.19 -13.37
CA PRO A 996 15.45 -20.18 -13.35
C PRO A 996 15.00 -18.79 -13.82
N SER A 997 13.84 -18.68 -14.49
CA SER A 997 13.27 -17.41 -14.96
C SER A 997 12.20 -16.82 -14.04
N LEU A 998 11.98 -17.41 -12.86
CA LEU A 998 10.95 -16.96 -11.93
C LEU A 998 11.29 -15.57 -11.39
N ARG A 999 10.38 -14.61 -11.59
CA ARG A 999 10.49 -13.21 -11.15
C ARG A 999 9.53 -12.88 -10.02
N GLN A 1000 8.35 -13.49 -9.99
CA GLN A 1000 7.34 -13.31 -8.96
C GLN A 1000 6.87 -14.65 -8.41
N LEU A 1001 6.84 -14.76 -7.08
CA LEU A 1001 6.30 -15.90 -6.37
C LEU A 1001 5.25 -15.41 -5.37
N THR A 1002 4.02 -15.89 -5.52
CA THR A 1002 2.96 -15.70 -4.53
C THR A 1002 2.69 -17.03 -3.84
N LEU A 1003 2.91 -17.08 -2.53
CA LEU A 1003 2.54 -18.22 -1.69
C LEU A 1003 1.41 -17.77 -0.78
N GLN A 1004 0.23 -18.32 -1.00
CA GLN A 1004 -0.89 -18.18 -0.11
C GLN A 1004 -1.10 -19.50 0.60
N SER A 1005 -1.19 -19.51 1.93
CA SER A 1005 -1.49 -20.73 2.65
C SER A 1005 -2.10 -20.49 4.02
N ASP A 1006 -3.06 -21.34 4.38
CA ASP A 1006 -3.63 -21.36 5.74
C ASP A 1006 -2.63 -21.95 6.77
N SER A 1007 -1.70 -22.79 6.31
CA SER A 1007 -0.68 -23.44 7.15
C SER A 1007 0.49 -23.86 6.27
N LEU A 1008 1.52 -23.01 6.24
CA LEU A 1008 2.74 -23.23 5.49
C LEU A 1008 3.82 -23.77 6.43
N GLU A 1009 4.30 -25.00 6.21
CA GLU A 1009 5.45 -25.50 6.95
C GLU A 1009 6.73 -24.72 6.57
N ARG A 1010 7.69 -24.64 7.50
CA ARG A 1010 8.95 -23.91 7.29
C ARG A 1010 9.67 -24.44 6.04
N PRO A 1011 9.92 -23.60 5.02
CA PRO A 1011 10.68 -24.03 3.85
C PRO A 1011 12.12 -24.38 4.22
N SER A 1012 12.78 -25.20 3.38
CA SER A 1012 14.22 -25.44 3.53
C SER A 1012 15.00 -24.12 3.40
N ARG A 1013 16.14 -24.00 4.09
CA ARG A 1013 16.98 -22.79 4.09
C ARG A 1013 17.45 -22.33 2.71
N ASP A 1014 17.50 -23.25 1.74
CA ASP A 1014 17.94 -22.98 0.38
C ASP A 1014 16.76 -22.85 -0.61
N PHE A 1015 15.52 -22.74 -0.12
CA PHE A 1015 14.33 -22.68 -0.97
C PHE A 1015 14.38 -21.50 -1.94
N LEU A 1016 14.59 -20.27 -1.46
CA LEU A 1016 14.63 -19.08 -2.31
C LEU A 1016 15.90 -19.01 -3.18
N ALA A 1017 17.01 -19.61 -2.73
CA ALA A 1017 18.26 -19.64 -3.48
C ALA A 1017 18.14 -20.39 -4.83
N GLN A 1018 17.12 -21.22 -4.97
CA GLN A 1018 16.82 -21.94 -6.21
C GLN A 1018 16.18 -21.07 -7.29
N ALA A 1019 15.67 -19.88 -6.95
CA ALA A 1019 15.08 -18.93 -7.88
C ALA A 1019 15.93 -17.64 -7.93
N PRO A 1020 17.10 -17.67 -8.59
CA PRO A 1020 18.06 -16.56 -8.56
C PRO A 1020 17.56 -15.27 -9.24
N GLN A 1021 16.47 -15.32 -10.00
CA GLN A 1021 15.86 -14.15 -10.65
C GLN A 1021 14.63 -13.60 -9.91
N LEU A 1022 14.30 -14.14 -8.73
CA LEU A 1022 13.12 -13.75 -7.97
C LEU A 1022 13.26 -12.31 -7.46
N ARG A 1023 12.31 -11.45 -7.83
CA ARG A 1023 12.27 -10.02 -7.48
C ARG A 1023 11.14 -9.70 -6.51
N THR A 1024 10.00 -10.36 -6.64
CA THR A 1024 8.82 -10.10 -5.81
C THR A 1024 8.38 -11.39 -5.14
N LEU A 1025 8.27 -11.36 -3.82
CA LEU A 1025 7.74 -12.45 -3.00
C LEU A 1025 6.51 -11.95 -2.24
N LEU A 1026 5.36 -12.56 -2.49
CA LEU A 1026 4.11 -12.28 -1.76
C LEU A 1026 3.75 -13.51 -0.91
N LEU A 1027 3.81 -13.36 0.41
CA LEU A 1027 3.45 -14.38 1.38
C LEU A 1027 2.13 -13.99 2.06
N ILE A 1028 1.07 -14.74 1.81
CA ILE A 1028 -0.25 -14.54 2.42
C ILE A 1028 -0.53 -15.73 3.33
N THR A 1029 -0.07 -15.66 4.59
CA THR A 1029 -0.26 -16.74 5.58
C THR A 1029 -0.62 -16.16 6.94
N PRO A 1030 -1.55 -16.78 7.71
CA PRO A 1030 -1.97 -16.28 9.01
C PRO A 1030 -1.02 -16.64 10.18
N PHE A 1031 0.05 -17.42 9.96
CA PHE A 1031 0.90 -17.95 11.04
C PHE A 1031 2.19 -17.15 11.27
N GLN A 1032 2.42 -16.78 12.54
CA GLN A 1032 3.50 -15.91 13.01
C GLN A 1032 4.84 -16.65 13.33
N GLU A 1033 4.89 -17.99 13.27
CA GLU A 1033 6.05 -18.74 13.81
C GLU A 1033 7.13 -19.13 12.78
N VAL A 1034 6.90 -18.92 11.48
CA VAL A 1034 7.92 -19.24 10.47
C VAL A 1034 8.91 -18.08 10.37
N MET A 1035 10.10 -18.23 10.95
CA MET A 1035 11.19 -17.27 10.78
C MET A 1035 11.69 -17.25 9.33
N TRP A 1036 11.20 -16.29 8.55
CA TRP A 1036 11.61 -16.01 7.16
C TRP A 1036 12.91 -15.19 7.06
N GLU A 1037 13.40 -14.62 8.16
CA GLU A 1037 14.59 -13.76 8.19
C GLU A 1037 15.83 -14.46 7.57
N ASP A 1038 16.10 -15.71 7.97
CA ASP A 1038 17.21 -16.51 7.43
C ASP A 1038 17.11 -16.73 5.90
N LEU A 1039 15.89 -16.75 5.36
CA LEU A 1039 15.61 -17.01 3.94
C LEU A 1039 15.77 -15.74 3.10
N LEU A 1040 15.32 -14.59 3.62
CA LEU A 1040 15.36 -13.31 2.90
C LEU A 1040 16.80 -12.82 2.69
N VAL A 1041 17.68 -13.01 3.69
CA VAL A 1041 19.10 -12.61 3.62
C VAL A 1041 19.87 -13.29 2.48
N ARG A 1042 19.40 -14.45 2.01
CA ARG A 1042 20.07 -15.26 0.98
C ARG A 1042 19.57 -15.03 -0.45
N SER A 1043 18.61 -14.12 -0.65
CA SER A 1043 18.09 -13.79 -1.98
C SER A 1043 18.45 -12.34 -2.37
N PRO A 1044 19.67 -12.08 -2.87
CA PRO A 1044 20.18 -10.73 -3.10
C PRO A 1044 19.44 -9.96 -4.21
N TYR A 1045 18.57 -10.63 -4.98
CA TYR A 1045 17.82 -10.03 -6.08
C TYR A 1045 16.36 -9.69 -5.73
N LEU A 1046 15.94 -10.02 -4.50
CA LEU A 1046 14.60 -9.74 -4.01
C LEU A 1046 14.45 -8.24 -3.73
N ARG A 1047 13.50 -7.59 -4.41
CA ARG A 1047 13.24 -6.14 -4.30
C ARG A 1047 12.02 -5.85 -3.44
N GLU A 1048 11.00 -6.70 -3.55
CA GLU A 1048 9.72 -6.52 -2.90
C GLU A 1048 9.35 -7.78 -2.12
N VAL A 1049 9.01 -7.59 -0.84
CA VAL A 1049 8.50 -8.65 0.02
C VAL A 1049 7.19 -8.15 0.62
N TRP A 1050 6.11 -8.81 0.24
CA TRP A 1050 4.78 -8.51 0.73
C TRP A 1050 4.38 -9.59 1.71
N LEU A 1051 4.18 -9.19 2.95
CA LEU A 1051 3.78 -10.04 4.06
C LEU A 1051 2.32 -9.74 4.38
N GLY A 1052 1.44 -10.72 4.21
CA GLY A 1052 0.00 -10.61 4.47
C GLY A 1052 -0.29 -10.16 5.92
N SER A 1053 -1.37 -9.41 6.09
CA SER A 1053 -1.62 -8.45 7.18
C SER A 1053 -1.84 -8.99 8.61
N ASP A 1054 -1.52 -10.25 8.91
CA ASP A 1054 -1.64 -10.84 10.27
C ASP A 1054 -0.28 -11.04 10.97
N ILE A 1055 0.78 -10.48 10.40
CA ILE A 1055 2.15 -10.65 10.89
C ILE A 1055 2.46 -9.58 11.95
N GLU A 1056 2.32 -9.94 13.24
CA GLU A 1056 2.94 -9.19 14.34
C GLU A 1056 4.45 -9.45 14.33
N PHE A 1057 5.25 -8.43 14.05
CA PHE A 1057 6.67 -8.46 14.40
C PHE A 1057 6.79 -8.33 15.93
N ARG A 1058 7.02 -9.44 16.63
CA ARG A 1058 7.57 -9.39 17.99
C ARG A 1058 9.09 -9.45 17.89
N PRO A 1059 9.81 -8.32 18.00
CA PRO A 1059 11.25 -8.39 18.12
C PRO A 1059 11.59 -9.17 19.40
N ARG A 1060 12.32 -10.28 19.26
CA ARG A 1060 13.05 -10.82 20.41
C ARG A 1060 14.19 -9.84 20.71
N PRO A 1061 14.38 -9.44 21.97
CA PRO A 1061 15.51 -8.62 22.34
C PRO A 1061 16.78 -9.42 22.07
N GLN A 1062 17.70 -8.84 21.29
CA GLN A 1062 19.09 -9.28 21.23
C GLN A 1062 19.89 -8.61 22.34
#